data_AF-A0A2U9CE86-F1
#
_entry.id   AF-A0A2U9CE86-F1
#
_cell.length_a   1.000
_cell.length_b   1.000
_cell.length_c   1.000
_cell.angle_alpha   90.00
_cell.angle_beta   90.00
_cell.angle_gamma   90.00
#
_symmetry.space_group_name_H-M   'P 1'
#
loop_
_entity.id
_entity.type
_entity.pdbx_description
1 polymer ?
#
loop_
_entity_poly.entity_id
_entity_poly.type
_entity_poly.pdbx_seq_one_letter_code
_entity_poly.pdbx_strand_id
1 'polypeptide(L)'
;MSERKSITGAVSEVGRDTGETDPEEEVEDSDTNSGAVPSLQELEEALHSAPRSCRHGDELGITHVLNAAHGKLCCKGSDDFYGTTVKYYGVAACDLPTFDLSPFFYPVAEFIHRALTSGGKVLVHCAVGVSRSAALVLAYLMICHHLTLLSSVRCVQEKRWILPNRGFLQQLRALDRELQDKRNDPVRQKSFGPVLRAGRMSGSKQLQDLVLIKELELILDSCTLELSAVDEVWPNLYIGNVAVAQNRKTLHKLGITHVLNAAHAKQGSIGDQSFYGNTCVYFGIQADDSEHFDLSQYFKPAADFIHRALKSKDGKVLVHCIMGVSRSATLVLVFLMLRQRLSLRDALRHVGQKRAIYPNRNFLSLLLKLDEQLTLKRRVAARDKGTLHGLGITHIVNAAHGPPSPGPGALFYVSTGPRFYRDMTVDYYGVEADDAIEFILSPFFYPTSRHIRAALAMGGRVFVHCLMGVSRSATLVLAFLMIAEGLRLQEAVAAVRPHRDICPNPGFLQQLRSLDRSLERERSRRRQQEGDMSSRVVKSRSKNPYAAVQVDPDSDYITPGTLDLEQLFWTGSAVQYAHVNQVWPSVYIGDEKTALERPGLRDLGITHVLNAAEGKWNNVLTGADYYADVNIQYFGVEADDKPTFNISQYFCPAAQFIHEALGHSENKVLVHCVMGRSRSATLVLAYLMMKHSFSVVDAIEHVRRRRCVLPNHGFLKQLRALDITLQEERLRGKRETQDQ
;
A
#
# COMPACT_ATOMS: atom_id res chain seq x y z
N MET A 1 15.64 24.09 61.10
CA MET A 1 15.61 23.84 62.56
C MET A 1 15.11 22.41 62.73
N SER A 2 15.90 21.44 63.16
CA SER A 2 17.30 21.42 63.66
C SER A 2 18.06 20.26 62.95
N GLU A 3 19.40 20.19 62.83
CA GLU A 3 20.39 19.85 63.86
C GLU A 3 19.97 18.68 64.79
N ARG A 4 20.76 17.63 65.07
CA ARG A 4 22.21 17.39 64.83
C ARG A 4 22.60 15.88 64.84
N LYS A 5 23.83 15.61 64.37
CA LYS A 5 24.87 14.59 64.79
C LYS A 5 24.62 13.75 66.07
N SER A 6 25.21 12.56 66.31
CA SER A 6 26.11 11.62 65.57
C SER A 6 26.37 10.35 66.45
N ILE A 7 27.59 9.75 66.44
CA ILE A 7 28.13 8.62 67.28
C ILE A 7 27.79 7.22 66.69
N THR A 8 28.64 6.35 66.13
CA THR A 8 30.07 5.90 66.21
C THR A 8 30.28 4.57 66.95
N GLY A 9 30.99 3.63 66.32
CA GLY A 9 31.51 2.36 66.88
C GLY A 9 32.21 1.51 65.80
N ALA A 10 33.35 0.88 66.09
CA ALA A 10 34.20 0.13 65.14
C ALA A 10 35.21 -0.82 65.87
N VAL A 11 35.93 -1.68 65.12
CA VAL A 11 37.02 -2.61 65.59
C VAL A 11 36.48 -3.84 66.38
N SER A 12 37.01 -5.08 66.43
CA SER A 12 38.27 -5.82 66.10
C SER A 12 37.97 -7.34 65.90
N GLU A 13 38.83 -8.27 65.42
CA GLU A 13 39.91 -8.31 64.40
C GLU A 13 40.50 -9.75 64.23
N VAL A 14 41.11 -10.05 63.06
CA VAL A 14 42.24 -10.99 62.76
C VAL A 14 42.15 -12.53 63.01
N GLY A 15 42.66 -13.30 62.03
CA GLY A 15 42.93 -14.76 62.01
C GLY A 15 42.71 -15.34 60.60
N ARG A 16 43.64 -15.93 59.81
CA ARG A 16 45.00 -16.53 60.01
C ARG A 16 45.02 -17.79 60.88
N ASP A 17 45.68 -18.90 60.55
CA ASP A 17 46.33 -19.44 59.31
C ASP A 17 46.05 -20.99 59.29
N THR A 18 46.53 -21.92 58.44
CA THR A 18 47.61 -22.05 57.41
C THR A 18 47.29 -23.27 56.50
N GLY A 19 48.01 -23.52 55.38
CA GLY A 19 47.96 -24.83 54.68
C GLY A 19 48.50 -24.85 53.24
N GLU A 20 49.77 -25.21 53.06
CA GLU A 20 50.46 -25.36 51.76
C GLU A 20 50.49 -26.82 51.26
N THR A 21 50.66 -27.04 49.94
CA THR A 21 51.80 -27.77 49.31
C THR A 21 51.62 -27.87 47.78
N ASP A 22 52.54 -27.27 47.02
CA ASP A 22 52.86 -27.62 45.62
C ASP A 22 53.81 -28.86 45.57
N PRO A 23 54.16 -29.49 44.42
CA PRO A 23 55.06 -28.88 43.41
C PRO A 23 54.72 -29.13 41.92
N GLU A 24 55.01 -28.10 41.11
CA GLU A 24 55.94 -28.07 39.96
C GLU A 24 56.20 -29.31 39.08
N GLU A 25 56.22 -29.11 37.75
CA GLU A 25 57.25 -29.66 36.85
C GLU A 25 57.55 -28.63 35.72
N GLU A 26 58.64 -28.82 34.97
CA GLU A 26 59.48 -27.70 34.49
C GLU A 26 59.20 -27.11 33.07
N VAL A 27 59.98 -26.06 32.76
CA VAL A 27 60.03 -25.28 31.52
C VAL A 27 60.99 -25.92 30.50
N GLU A 28 60.62 -25.91 29.22
CA GLU A 28 61.59 -25.74 28.13
C GLU A 28 61.16 -24.56 27.22
N ASP A 29 62.15 -23.83 26.72
CA ASP A 29 61.99 -22.61 25.93
C ASP A 29 62.90 -22.69 24.69
N SER A 30 62.34 -22.55 23.49
CA SER A 30 63.13 -22.49 22.25
C SER A 30 62.42 -21.71 21.14
N ASP A 31 62.97 -20.54 20.86
CA ASP A 31 62.56 -19.66 19.77
C ASP A 31 63.18 -20.15 18.44
N THR A 32 62.39 -20.33 17.38
CA THR A 32 62.83 -20.01 15.99
C THR A 32 61.68 -20.04 14.96
N ASN A 33 61.07 -18.87 14.77
CA ASN A 33 60.67 -18.28 13.48
C ASN A 33 60.54 -19.21 12.24
N SER A 34 59.30 -19.46 11.80
CA SER A 34 58.98 -19.25 10.37
C SER A 34 57.56 -18.69 10.20
N GLY A 35 57.44 -17.58 9.47
CA GLY A 35 56.17 -16.88 9.26
C GLY A 35 55.30 -17.50 8.16
N ALA A 36 54.74 -18.68 8.41
CA ALA A 36 53.72 -19.28 7.54
C ALA A 36 52.33 -18.70 7.83
N VAL A 37 51.56 -18.41 6.78
CA VAL A 37 50.10 -18.17 6.91
C VAL A 37 49.44 -19.53 7.14
N PRO A 38 48.61 -19.71 8.18
CA PRO A 38 47.97 -21.00 8.43
C PRO A 38 47.13 -21.43 7.23
N SER A 39 47.21 -22.70 6.87
CA SER A 39 46.47 -23.24 5.74
C SER A 39 44.97 -23.17 5.97
N LEU A 40 44.20 -23.26 4.88
CA LEU A 40 42.74 -23.24 4.95
C LEU A 40 42.22 -24.40 5.82
N GLN A 41 42.91 -25.55 5.82
CA GLN A 41 42.56 -26.71 6.63
C GLN A 41 42.86 -26.49 8.13
N GLU A 42 44.01 -25.91 8.49
CA GLU A 42 44.32 -25.57 9.89
C GLU A 42 43.36 -24.49 10.43
N LEU A 43 42.95 -23.54 9.59
CA LEU A 43 41.90 -22.57 9.91
C LEU A 43 40.52 -23.23 10.07
N GLU A 44 40.18 -24.23 9.26
CA GLU A 44 38.94 -24.99 9.42
C GLU A 44 38.95 -25.87 10.69
N GLU A 45 40.08 -26.49 11.04
CA GLU A 45 40.24 -27.27 12.28
C GLU A 45 40.24 -26.37 13.52
N ALA A 46 40.83 -25.17 13.47
CA ALA A 46 40.69 -24.14 14.50
C ALA A 46 39.24 -23.63 14.64
N LEU A 47 38.51 -23.50 13.53
CA LEU A 47 37.08 -23.15 13.51
C LEU A 47 36.15 -24.32 13.89
N HIS A 48 36.67 -25.55 14.00
CA HIS A 48 35.91 -26.75 14.40
C HIS A 48 36.27 -27.29 15.79
N SER A 49 37.29 -26.73 16.45
CA SER A 49 37.71 -27.08 17.81
C SER A 49 37.18 -26.14 18.91
N ALA A 50 36.56 -25.01 18.54
CA ALA A 50 35.81 -24.17 19.49
C ALA A 50 34.66 -24.96 20.17
N PRO A 51 34.40 -24.76 21.48
CA PRO A 51 33.66 -25.74 22.29
C PRO A 51 32.22 -25.97 21.85
N ARG A 52 31.84 -27.26 21.74
CA ARG A 52 30.54 -27.73 21.26
C ARG A 52 29.38 -27.13 22.07
N SER A 53 28.56 -26.30 21.43
CA SER A 53 27.25 -25.92 21.96
C SER A 53 26.24 -27.06 21.84
N CYS A 54 26.26 -28.03 22.77
CA CYS A 54 25.16 -28.99 23.00
C CYS A 54 25.35 -29.83 24.29
N ARG A 55 24.94 -29.30 25.45
CA ARG A 55 24.59 -30.10 26.66
C ARG A 55 23.28 -29.70 27.35
N HIS A 56 22.51 -28.76 26.78
CA HIS A 56 21.16 -28.42 27.25
C HIS A 56 20.07 -29.46 26.87
N GLY A 57 20.45 -30.58 26.25
CA GLY A 57 19.51 -31.66 25.90
C GLY A 57 19.03 -32.41 27.15
N ASP A 58 19.97 -32.74 28.04
CA ASP A 58 19.76 -33.52 29.25
C ASP A 58 18.97 -32.72 30.30
N GLU A 59 19.34 -31.45 30.52
CA GLU A 59 18.66 -30.53 31.46
C GLU A 59 17.18 -30.29 31.12
N LEU A 60 16.82 -30.39 29.83
CA LEU A 60 15.44 -30.27 29.37
C LEU A 60 14.76 -31.64 29.20
N GLY A 61 15.51 -32.75 29.23
CA GLY A 61 15.01 -34.11 28.97
C GLY A 61 14.43 -34.29 27.57
N ILE A 62 15.10 -33.75 26.54
CA ILE A 62 14.69 -33.87 25.14
C ILE A 62 15.04 -35.29 24.64
N THR A 63 14.06 -36.02 24.11
CA THR A 63 14.26 -37.40 23.62
C THR A 63 14.13 -37.54 22.10
N HIS A 64 13.64 -36.49 21.42
CA HIS A 64 13.48 -36.46 19.97
C HIS A 64 13.87 -35.07 19.43
N VAL A 65 14.58 -35.01 18.31
CA VAL A 65 14.97 -33.77 17.64
C VAL A 65 14.50 -33.78 16.18
N LEU A 66 13.77 -32.74 15.78
CA LEU A 66 13.36 -32.53 14.40
C LEU A 66 14.02 -31.25 13.84
N ASN A 67 14.91 -31.43 12.87
CA ASN A 67 15.67 -30.36 12.24
C ASN A 67 15.07 -30.05 10.87
N ALA A 68 14.28 -28.99 10.80
CA ALA A 68 13.64 -28.47 9.59
C ALA A 68 14.59 -27.67 8.68
N ALA A 69 15.89 -27.87 8.79
CA ALA A 69 16.94 -27.24 7.98
C ALA A 69 18.14 -28.17 7.73
N HIS A 70 17.94 -29.49 7.84
CA HIS A 70 19.00 -30.50 7.78
C HIS A 70 19.87 -30.39 6.50
N GLY A 71 21.16 -30.68 6.63
CA GLY A 71 22.11 -30.62 5.51
C GLY A 71 22.51 -29.21 5.02
N LYS A 72 22.03 -28.14 5.67
CA LYS A 72 22.52 -26.76 5.42
C LYS A 72 23.71 -26.43 6.32
N LEU A 73 24.56 -25.49 5.88
CA LEU A 73 25.87 -25.16 6.48
C LEU A 73 25.83 -25.01 8.02
N CYS A 74 24.79 -24.36 8.55
CA CYS A 74 24.60 -24.07 9.97
C CYS A 74 23.65 -25.04 10.71
N CYS A 75 23.27 -26.16 10.10
CA CYS A 75 22.23 -27.08 10.60
C CYS A 75 22.60 -28.57 10.34
N LYS A 76 23.84 -28.95 10.61
CA LYS A 76 24.31 -30.35 10.63
C LYS A 76 23.72 -31.12 11.84
N GLY A 77 23.56 -32.43 11.71
CA GLY A 77 23.07 -33.34 12.76
C GLY A 77 22.59 -34.67 12.16
N SER A 78 22.75 -35.76 12.93
CA SER A 78 22.33 -37.13 12.66
C SER A 78 22.07 -37.85 13.99
N ASP A 79 21.57 -39.08 13.99
CA ASP A 79 21.48 -39.89 15.21
C ASP A 79 22.88 -40.10 15.85
N ASP A 80 23.95 -40.23 15.05
CA ASP A 80 25.34 -40.32 15.57
C ASP A 80 25.82 -39.04 16.26
N PHE A 81 25.26 -37.88 15.89
CA PHE A 81 25.61 -36.59 16.49
C PHE A 81 24.96 -36.39 17.87
N TYR A 82 23.77 -36.96 18.11
CA TYR A 82 23.06 -36.86 19.39
C TYR A 82 23.19 -38.12 20.25
N GLY A 83 23.65 -39.24 19.69
CA GLY A 83 23.78 -40.53 20.38
C GLY A 83 22.46 -41.32 20.44
N THR A 84 22.56 -42.57 20.91
CA THR A 84 21.45 -43.55 20.91
C THR A 84 20.26 -43.18 21.82
N THR A 85 20.36 -42.12 22.61
CA THR A 85 19.34 -41.65 23.56
C THR A 85 18.34 -40.66 22.95
N VAL A 86 18.64 -40.04 21.79
CA VAL A 86 17.82 -38.99 21.18
C VAL A 86 17.55 -39.32 19.71
N LYS A 87 16.30 -39.58 19.36
CA LYS A 87 15.93 -39.92 17.97
C LYS A 87 15.88 -38.68 17.09
N TYR A 88 16.56 -38.72 15.95
CA TYR A 88 16.67 -37.60 15.04
C TYR A 88 15.72 -37.71 13.83
N TYR A 89 15.25 -36.58 13.31
CA TYR A 89 14.54 -36.48 12.04
C TYR A 89 14.93 -35.22 11.27
N GLY A 90 15.58 -35.40 10.13
CA GLY A 90 16.07 -34.31 9.28
C GLY A 90 15.15 -34.01 8.09
N VAL A 91 14.72 -32.75 7.96
CA VAL A 91 14.05 -32.24 6.75
C VAL A 91 14.93 -31.18 6.10
N ALA A 92 15.36 -31.43 4.87
CA ALA A 92 16.35 -30.61 4.14
C ALA A 92 15.77 -29.32 3.52
N ALA A 93 14.86 -28.63 4.22
CA ALA A 93 14.09 -27.52 3.66
C ALA A 93 14.89 -26.22 3.47
N CYS A 94 14.78 -25.64 2.28
CA CYS A 94 15.18 -24.25 1.99
C CYS A 94 14.07 -23.29 2.45
N ASP A 95 14.42 -22.13 3.03
CA ASP A 95 13.42 -21.17 3.57
C ASP A 95 12.80 -20.26 2.49
N LEU A 96 12.64 -20.76 1.28
CA LEU A 96 12.20 -19.99 0.11
C LEU A 96 10.68 -20.13 -0.11
N PRO A 97 9.96 -19.07 -0.53
CA PRO A 97 8.55 -19.16 -0.93
C PRO A 97 8.27 -20.11 -2.09
N THR A 98 9.30 -20.54 -2.82
CA THR A 98 9.23 -21.52 -3.92
C THR A 98 9.55 -22.96 -3.50
N PHE A 99 9.96 -23.19 -2.25
CA PHE A 99 10.23 -24.55 -1.76
C PHE A 99 8.91 -25.23 -1.34
N ASP A 100 8.68 -26.45 -1.82
CA ASP A 100 7.51 -27.24 -1.41
C ASP A 100 7.79 -27.99 -0.10
N LEU A 101 7.12 -27.56 0.97
CA LEU A 101 7.20 -28.18 2.28
C LEU A 101 6.07 -29.22 2.49
N SER A 102 5.08 -29.28 1.58
CA SER A 102 3.90 -30.12 1.74
C SER A 102 4.15 -31.63 1.81
N PRO A 103 5.14 -32.23 1.11
CA PRO A 103 5.46 -33.66 1.26
C PRO A 103 5.90 -34.05 2.67
N PHE A 104 6.39 -33.09 3.46
CA PHE A 104 6.89 -33.32 4.81
C PHE A 104 5.80 -33.17 5.89
N PHE A 105 4.65 -32.57 5.59
CA PHE A 105 3.62 -32.28 6.59
C PHE A 105 3.13 -33.53 7.34
N TYR A 106 2.78 -34.60 6.63
CA TYR A 106 2.30 -35.84 7.25
C TYR A 106 3.41 -36.64 7.95
N PRO A 107 4.58 -36.93 7.34
CA PRO A 107 5.68 -37.62 8.03
C PRO A 107 6.19 -36.90 9.28
N VAL A 108 6.27 -35.56 9.26
CA VAL A 108 6.69 -34.77 10.41
C VAL A 108 5.62 -34.75 11.50
N ALA A 109 4.34 -34.61 11.13
CA ALA A 109 3.24 -34.71 12.09
C ALA A 109 3.22 -36.07 12.78
N GLU A 110 3.46 -37.16 12.03
CA GLU A 110 3.57 -38.50 12.58
C GLU A 110 4.77 -38.67 13.54
N PHE A 111 5.96 -38.18 13.16
CA PHE A 111 7.14 -38.23 14.04
C PHE A 111 6.87 -37.51 15.37
N ILE A 112 6.33 -36.28 15.31
CA ILE A 112 5.99 -35.49 16.49
C ILE A 112 4.90 -36.19 17.32
N HIS A 113 3.88 -36.76 16.68
CA HIS A 113 2.80 -37.47 17.37
C HIS A 113 3.30 -38.74 18.09
N ARG A 114 4.03 -39.62 17.40
CA ARG A 114 4.59 -40.86 17.98
C ARG A 114 5.53 -40.56 19.16
N ALA A 115 6.34 -39.52 19.05
CA ALA A 115 7.25 -39.08 20.10
C ALA A 115 6.52 -38.57 21.36
N LEU A 116 5.49 -37.73 21.20
CA LEU A 116 4.71 -37.20 22.32
C LEU A 116 3.81 -38.26 22.97
N THR A 117 3.18 -39.12 22.16
CA THR A 117 2.31 -40.22 22.65
C THR A 117 3.10 -41.30 23.41
N SER A 118 4.41 -41.41 23.18
CA SER A 118 5.32 -42.27 23.98
C SER A 118 5.92 -41.56 25.21
N GLY A 119 5.41 -40.38 25.59
CA GLY A 119 5.88 -39.60 26.74
C GLY A 119 7.20 -38.84 26.48
N GLY A 120 7.71 -38.85 25.26
CA GLY A 120 8.93 -38.14 24.88
C GLY A 120 8.73 -36.63 24.73
N LYS A 121 9.84 -35.88 24.75
CA LYS A 121 9.85 -34.43 24.48
C LYS A 121 10.55 -34.17 23.15
N VAL A 122 9.91 -33.37 22.28
CA VAL A 122 10.37 -33.08 20.92
C VAL A 122 10.89 -31.65 20.82
N LEU A 123 12.15 -31.48 20.41
CA LEU A 123 12.68 -30.19 19.96
C LEU A 123 12.49 -30.05 18.45
N VAL A 124 11.62 -29.14 18.01
CA VAL A 124 11.46 -28.80 16.59
C VAL A 124 12.16 -27.49 16.29
N HIS A 125 13.18 -27.50 15.43
CA HIS A 125 14.00 -26.32 15.12
C HIS A 125 14.31 -26.18 13.63
N CYS A 126 14.85 -25.03 13.24
CA CYS A 126 15.53 -24.78 11.96
C CYS A 126 16.72 -23.85 12.26
N ALA A 127 17.23 -23.10 11.28
CA ALA A 127 18.33 -22.15 11.50
C ALA A 127 18.02 -21.05 12.54
N VAL A 128 16.79 -20.54 12.59
CA VAL A 128 16.38 -19.46 13.53
C VAL A 128 15.03 -19.72 14.25
N GLY A 129 14.35 -20.82 13.94
CA GLY A 129 13.11 -21.24 14.60
C GLY A 129 11.81 -20.51 14.17
N VAL A 130 11.85 -19.59 13.20
CA VAL A 130 10.74 -18.67 12.88
C VAL A 130 9.80 -19.17 11.75
N SER A 131 10.36 -19.77 10.69
CA SER A 131 9.61 -20.11 9.46
C SER A 131 9.44 -21.63 9.26
N ARG A 132 10.43 -22.34 8.68
CA ARG A 132 10.35 -23.80 8.39
C ARG A 132 9.84 -24.65 9.57
N SER A 133 10.46 -24.52 10.74
CA SER A 133 10.06 -25.25 11.95
C SER A 133 8.65 -24.90 12.42
N ALA A 134 8.26 -23.63 12.35
CA ALA A 134 6.93 -23.19 12.70
C ALA A 134 5.88 -23.76 11.74
N ALA A 135 6.14 -23.75 10.44
CA ALA A 135 5.24 -24.31 9.43
C ALA A 135 4.95 -25.81 9.69
N LEU A 136 5.97 -26.58 10.03
CA LEU A 136 5.81 -28.01 10.37
C LEU A 136 5.02 -28.23 11.68
N VAL A 137 5.22 -27.38 12.71
CA VAL A 137 4.42 -27.43 13.94
C VAL A 137 2.95 -27.05 13.68
N LEU A 138 2.69 -26.07 12.81
CA LEU A 138 1.33 -25.72 12.39
C LEU A 138 0.65 -26.86 11.62
N ALA A 139 1.36 -27.55 10.73
CA ALA A 139 0.86 -28.74 10.05
C ALA A 139 0.50 -29.85 11.06
N TYR A 140 1.37 -30.14 12.03
CA TYR A 140 1.09 -31.08 13.12
C TYR A 140 -0.18 -30.72 13.92
N LEU A 141 -0.38 -29.44 14.27
CA LEU A 141 -1.57 -29.00 15.00
C LEU A 141 -2.87 -29.16 14.19
N MET A 142 -2.84 -28.92 12.87
CA MET A 142 -4.01 -29.13 12.01
C MET A 142 -4.31 -30.61 11.78
N ILE A 143 -3.27 -31.44 11.59
CA ILE A 143 -3.39 -32.88 11.33
C ILE A 143 -3.80 -33.64 12.59
N CYS A 144 -3.02 -33.52 13.68
CA CYS A 144 -3.16 -34.36 14.87
C CYS A 144 -4.03 -33.77 15.99
N HIS A 145 -4.16 -32.45 16.08
CA HIS A 145 -5.05 -31.77 17.07
C HIS A 145 -6.31 -31.17 16.44
N HIS A 146 -6.52 -31.42 15.14
CA HIS A 146 -7.67 -30.98 14.36
C HIS A 146 -7.98 -29.48 14.43
N LEU A 147 -7.01 -28.64 14.77
CA LEU A 147 -7.16 -27.19 14.69
C LEU A 147 -7.32 -26.75 13.22
N THR A 148 -7.86 -25.55 13.01
CA THR A 148 -7.74 -24.85 11.72
C THR A 148 -6.38 -24.14 11.63
N LEU A 149 -6.00 -23.65 10.45
CA LEU A 149 -4.76 -22.87 10.30
C LEU A 149 -4.75 -21.65 11.22
N LEU A 150 -5.87 -20.92 11.30
CA LEU A 150 -5.98 -19.72 12.14
C LEU A 150 -5.86 -20.03 13.64
N SER A 151 -6.47 -21.12 14.10
CA SER A 151 -6.35 -21.56 15.50
C SER A 151 -4.96 -22.09 15.83
N SER A 152 -4.33 -22.81 14.90
CA SER A 152 -2.95 -23.30 15.03
C SER A 152 -1.96 -22.14 15.14
N VAL A 153 -2.09 -21.12 14.29
CA VAL A 153 -1.24 -19.92 14.31
C VAL A 153 -1.35 -19.19 15.64
N ARG A 154 -2.57 -18.99 16.16
CA ARG A 154 -2.78 -18.38 17.49
C ARG A 154 -2.15 -19.19 18.61
N CYS A 155 -2.41 -20.49 18.65
CA CYS A 155 -1.90 -21.41 19.69
C CYS A 155 -0.36 -21.36 19.80
N VAL A 156 0.35 -21.31 18.66
CA VAL A 156 1.82 -21.17 18.66
C VAL A 156 2.24 -19.73 19.01
N GLN A 157 1.60 -18.71 18.44
CA GLN A 157 1.93 -17.30 18.69
C GLN A 157 1.77 -16.88 20.16
N GLU A 158 0.83 -17.47 20.89
CA GLU A 158 0.68 -17.29 22.35
C GLU A 158 1.88 -17.76 23.18
N LYS A 159 2.77 -18.58 22.60
CA LYS A 159 3.95 -19.15 23.29
C LYS A 159 5.28 -18.76 22.64
N ARG A 160 5.31 -18.49 21.33
CA ARG A 160 6.53 -18.14 20.59
C ARG A 160 6.20 -17.35 19.32
N TRP A 161 6.95 -16.27 19.06
CA TRP A 161 6.87 -15.56 17.78
C TRP A 161 7.22 -16.49 16.60
N ILE A 162 6.34 -16.54 15.61
CA ILE A 162 6.49 -17.32 14.38
C ILE A 162 6.01 -16.52 13.16
N LEU A 163 6.69 -16.74 12.03
CA LEU A 163 6.33 -16.16 10.73
C LEU A 163 6.81 -17.09 9.60
N PRO A 164 6.02 -18.11 9.23
CA PRO A 164 6.25 -18.89 8.02
C PRO A 164 6.25 -18.00 6.77
N ASN A 165 7.13 -18.28 5.81
CA ASN A 165 7.16 -17.53 4.55
C ASN A 165 5.84 -17.71 3.75
N ARG A 166 5.58 -16.79 2.80
CA ARG A 166 4.32 -16.78 2.04
C ARG A 166 4.05 -18.05 1.21
N GLY A 167 5.07 -18.79 0.80
CA GLY A 167 4.91 -20.09 0.12
C GLY A 167 4.39 -21.16 1.08
N PHE A 168 5.01 -21.29 2.26
CA PHE A 168 4.55 -22.21 3.30
C PHE A 168 3.14 -21.85 3.80
N LEU A 169 2.80 -20.55 3.91
CA LEU A 169 1.44 -20.14 4.26
C LEU A 169 0.40 -20.53 3.19
N GLN A 170 0.77 -20.54 1.90
CA GLN A 170 -0.11 -21.04 0.84
C GLN A 170 -0.30 -22.56 0.92
N GLN A 171 0.78 -23.32 1.15
CA GLN A 171 0.76 -24.78 1.32
C GLN A 171 -0.05 -25.19 2.57
N LEU A 172 0.14 -24.49 3.70
CA LEU A 172 -0.64 -24.69 4.92
C LEU A 172 -2.13 -24.36 4.72
N ARG A 173 -2.46 -23.36 3.89
CA ARG A 173 -3.86 -23.06 3.52
C ARG A 173 -4.46 -24.10 2.56
N ALA A 174 -3.65 -24.80 1.78
CA ALA A 174 -4.10 -25.96 1.02
C ALA A 174 -4.42 -27.14 1.95
N LEU A 175 -3.51 -27.45 2.89
CA LEU A 175 -3.71 -28.48 3.92
C LEU A 175 -4.95 -28.20 4.80
N ASP A 176 -5.17 -26.95 5.24
CA ASP A 176 -6.35 -26.56 6.04
C ASP A 176 -7.67 -26.81 5.28
N ARG A 177 -7.68 -26.60 3.96
CA ARG A 177 -8.84 -26.92 3.10
C ARG A 177 -9.02 -28.42 2.94
N GLU A 178 -7.97 -29.13 2.55
CA GLU A 178 -7.97 -30.59 2.41
C GLU A 178 -8.48 -31.29 3.69
N LEU A 179 -8.05 -30.81 4.86
CA LEU A 179 -8.50 -31.31 6.16
C LEU A 179 -9.93 -30.88 6.52
N GLN A 180 -10.45 -29.75 6.01
CA GLN A 180 -11.85 -29.35 6.19
C GLN A 180 -12.77 -30.17 5.28
N ASP A 181 -12.39 -30.37 4.01
CA ASP A 181 -13.13 -31.18 3.05
C ASP A 181 -13.23 -32.64 3.54
N LYS A 182 -12.13 -33.22 4.05
CA LYS A 182 -12.10 -34.54 4.70
C LYS A 182 -12.90 -34.65 6.02
N ARG A 183 -13.32 -33.54 6.63
CA ARG A 183 -14.21 -33.50 7.81
C ARG A 183 -15.68 -33.30 7.44
N ASN A 184 -15.95 -32.72 6.26
CA ASN A 184 -17.28 -32.49 5.73
C ASN A 184 -17.85 -33.70 4.96
N ASP A 185 -17.05 -34.75 4.76
CA ASP A 185 -17.48 -36.05 4.24
C ASP A 185 -18.61 -36.66 5.12
N PRO A 186 -19.82 -36.89 4.58
CA PRO A 186 -20.96 -37.43 5.33
C PRO A 186 -20.69 -38.79 6.00
N VAL A 187 -19.76 -39.60 5.48
CA VAL A 187 -19.53 -40.98 5.92
C VAL A 187 -18.95 -41.06 7.34
N ARG A 188 -18.37 -39.96 7.87
CA ARG A 188 -17.69 -39.95 9.18
C ARG A 188 -18.41 -39.22 10.32
N GLN A 189 -19.62 -38.71 10.11
CA GLN A 189 -20.34 -37.93 11.15
C GLN A 189 -20.97 -38.79 12.27
N LYS A 190 -20.14 -39.36 13.16
CA LYS A 190 -20.56 -39.93 14.45
C LYS A 190 -19.58 -39.64 15.61
N SER A 191 -19.30 -38.36 15.88
CA SER A 191 -18.89 -37.88 17.22
C SER A 191 -18.77 -36.35 17.27
N PHE A 192 -18.73 -35.82 18.50
CA PHE A 192 -18.53 -34.41 18.90
C PHE A 192 -19.72 -33.44 18.71
N GLY A 193 -19.93 -32.62 19.74
CA GLY A 193 -21.08 -31.74 19.92
C GLY A 193 -20.78 -30.24 19.69
N PRO A 194 -21.69 -29.34 20.11
CA PRO A 194 -21.69 -27.95 19.68
C PRO A 194 -20.59 -27.10 20.34
N VAL A 195 -19.90 -26.28 19.54
CA VAL A 195 -18.95 -25.26 20.00
C VAL A 195 -19.65 -23.90 20.15
N LEU A 196 -19.30 -23.17 21.20
CA LEU A 196 -19.91 -21.91 21.61
C LEU A 196 -19.80 -20.79 20.55
N ARG A 197 -20.89 -20.04 20.35
CA ARG A 197 -20.88 -18.78 19.58
C ARG A 197 -20.36 -17.63 20.45
N ALA A 198 -19.27 -16.99 20.05
CA ALA A 198 -18.81 -15.74 20.64
C ALA A 198 -19.76 -14.57 20.30
N GLY A 199 -19.93 -13.63 21.24
CA GLY A 199 -20.89 -12.53 21.15
C GLY A 199 -20.51 -11.38 20.22
N ARG A 200 -21.48 -10.52 19.91
CA ARG A 200 -21.27 -9.25 19.17
C ARG A 200 -20.65 -8.21 20.09
N MET A 201 -19.66 -7.46 19.60
CA MET A 201 -19.15 -6.24 20.24
C MET A 201 -18.99 -5.12 19.19
N SER A 202 -19.16 -3.86 19.59
CA SER A 202 -19.13 -2.71 18.69
C SER A 202 -17.70 -2.33 18.29
N GLY A 203 -17.45 -2.13 16.98
CA GLY A 203 -16.08 -1.90 16.49
C GLY A 203 -16.02 -1.28 15.10
N SER A 204 -16.23 0.05 14.99
CA SER A 204 -15.90 0.81 13.78
C SER A 204 -14.42 1.24 13.78
N LYS A 205 -14.00 2.06 14.76
CA LYS A 205 -12.62 2.58 14.83
C LYS A 205 -11.58 1.48 15.02
N GLN A 206 -11.84 0.50 15.89
CA GLN A 206 -10.90 -0.60 16.12
C GLN A 206 -10.73 -1.50 14.88
N LEU A 207 -11.79 -1.65 14.06
CA LEU A 207 -11.72 -2.35 12.78
C LEU A 207 -10.92 -1.54 11.74
N GLN A 208 -11.07 -0.21 11.73
CA GLN A 208 -10.30 0.68 10.85
C GLN A 208 -8.80 0.67 11.20
N ASP A 209 -8.44 0.74 12.48
CA ASP A 209 -7.05 0.60 12.94
C ASP A 209 -6.46 -0.78 12.53
N LEU A 210 -7.24 -1.86 12.64
CA LEU A 210 -6.84 -3.20 12.20
C LEU A 210 -6.71 -3.35 10.67
N VAL A 211 -7.42 -2.56 9.86
CA VAL A 211 -7.23 -2.50 8.41
C VAL A 211 -5.95 -1.74 8.07
N LEU A 212 -5.71 -0.60 8.73
CA LEU A 212 -4.49 0.20 8.52
C LEU A 212 -3.22 -0.56 8.95
N ILE A 213 -3.25 -1.28 10.08
CA ILE A 213 -2.14 -2.16 10.51
C ILE A 213 -1.85 -3.21 9.44
N LYS A 214 -2.88 -3.84 8.84
CA LYS A 214 -2.69 -4.81 7.74
C LYS A 214 -2.07 -4.18 6.49
N GLU A 215 -2.37 -2.91 6.17
CA GLU A 215 -1.68 -2.21 5.07
C GLU A 215 -0.19 -1.97 5.36
N LEU A 216 0.19 -1.74 6.63
CA LEU A 216 1.60 -1.64 7.01
C LEU A 216 2.28 -3.01 7.01
N GLU A 217 1.61 -4.05 7.51
CA GLU A 217 2.06 -5.44 7.43
C GLU A 217 2.30 -5.85 5.96
N LEU A 218 1.42 -5.47 5.02
CA LEU A 218 1.62 -5.71 3.58
C LEU A 218 2.86 -5.02 2.98
N ILE A 219 3.32 -3.91 3.56
CA ILE A 219 4.57 -3.24 3.15
C ILE A 219 5.78 -3.98 3.74
N LEU A 220 5.71 -4.36 5.01
CA LEU A 220 6.76 -5.14 5.68
C LEU A 220 6.94 -6.53 5.03
N ASP A 221 5.84 -7.21 4.72
CA ASP A 221 5.78 -8.48 3.97
C ASP A 221 6.36 -8.40 2.55
N SER A 222 6.54 -7.20 1.99
CA SER A 222 7.16 -7.01 0.68
C SER A 222 8.70 -6.92 0.72
N CYS A 223 9.29 -6.89 1.92
CA CYS A 223 10.73 -6.93 2.11
C CYS A 223 11.28 -8.35 1.88
N THR A 224 12.15 -8.50 0.88
CA THR A 224 12.84 -9.77 0.55
C THR A 224 14.30 -9.83 1.03
N LEU A 225 14.72 -8.90 1.90
CA LEU A 225 16.08 -8.82 2.42
C LEU A 225 16.31 -9.82 3.55
N GLU A 226 17.52 -10.37 3.64
CA GLU A 226 17.96 -11.14 4.81
C GLU A 226 18.30 -10.21 6.00
N LEU A 227 18.21 -10.73 7.23
CA LEU A 227 18.46 -9.95 8.44
C LEU A 227 19.96 -9.92 8.77
N SER A 228 20.66 -8.87 8.34
CA SER A 228 22.07 -8.66 8.68
C SER A 228 22.28 -8.30 10.16
N ALA A 229 23.53 -8.29 10.62
CA ALA A 229 23.89 -7.79 11.95
C ALA A 229 23.74 -6.26 12.08
N VAL A 230 24.00 -5.51 11.01
CA VAL A 230 23.90 -4.03 10.95
C VAL A 230 23.73 -3.55 9.50
N ASP A 231 22.82 -2.61 9.26
CA ASP A 231 22.66 -1.93 7.96
C ASP A 231 22.64 -0.41 8.14
N GLU A 232 23.15 0.32 7.15
CA GLU A 232 22.92 1.76 7.02
C GLU A 232 21.55 2.01 6.36
N VAL A 233 20.60 2.55 7.12
CA VAL A 233 19.19 2.69 6.70
C VAL A 233 18.81 4.14 6.36
N TRP A 234 19.69 5.08 6.65
CA TRP A 234 19.67 6.49 6.27
C TRP A 234 21.11 7.02 6.41
N PRO A 235 21.58 8.03 5.67
CA PRO A 235 22.96 8.53 5.76
C PRO A 235 23.46 8.72 7.20
N ASN A 236 24.57 8.05 7.54
CA ASN A 236 25.21 7.99 8.86
C ASN A 236 24.34 7.40 10.01
N LEU A 237 23.19 6.78 9.70
CA LEU A 237 22.25 6.20 10.66
C LEU A 237 22.06 4.70 10.39
N TYR A 238 22.47 3.89 11.36
CA TYR A 238 22.52 2.44 11.27
C TYR A 238 21.48 1.80 12.20
N ILE A 239 20.87 0.70 11.76
CA ILE A 239 20.13 -0.20 12.65
C ILE A 239 20.93 -1.49 12.80
N GLY A 240 21.07 -1.98 14.04
CA GLY A 240 21.77 -3.24 14.32
C GLY A 240 21.16 -4.09 15.42
N ASN A 241 21.71 -5.28 15.58
CA ASN A 241 21.40 -6.21 16.66
C ASN A 241 22.28 -5.96 17.91
N VAL A 242 22.16 -6.78 18.93
CA VAL A 242 22.94 -6.65 20.18
C VAL A 242 24.42 -7.03 20.01
N ALA A 243 24.71 -8.02 19.15
CA ALA A 243 26.08 -8.51 18.93
C ALA A 243 26.99 -7.47 18.27
N VAL A 244 26.48 -6.68 17.30
CA VAL A 244 27.26 -5.58 16.71
C VAL A 244 27.46 -4.43 17.70
N ALA A 245 26.47 -4.13 18.55
CA ALA A 245 26.56 -3.05 19.53
C ALA A 245 27.61 -3.34 20.61
N GLN A 246 27.77 -4.59 21.02
CA GLN A 246 28.79 -4.99 21.99
C GLN A 246 30.19 -5.13 21.36
N ASN A 247 30.29 -5.30 20.03
CA ASN A 247 31.56 -5.39 19.33
C ASN A 247 32.18 -4.00 19.08
N ARG A 248 32.85 -3.46 20.11
CA ARG A 248 33.55 -2.16 20.07
C ARG A 248 34.55 -2.03 18.91
N LYS A 249 35.21 -3.12 18.48
CA LYS A 249 36.11 -3.11 17.31
C LYS A 249 35.33 -2.84 16.01
N THR A 250 34.16 -3.45 15.84
CA THR A 250 33.28 -3.19 14.69
C THR A 250 32.67 -1.79 14.72
N LEU A 251 32.24 -1.30 15.90
CA LEU A 251 31.75 0.09 16.03
C LEU A 251 32.81 1.12 15.64
N HIS A 252 34.06 0.92 16.10
CA HIS A 252 35.20 1.77 15.72
C HIS A 252 35.47 1.70 14.22
N LYS A 253 35.47 0.50 13.61
CA LYS A 253 35.67 0.32 12.15
C LYS A 253 34.59 0.99 11.30
N LEU A 254 33.35 1.07 11.80
CA LEU A 254 32.24 1.79 11.15
C LEU A 254 32.28 3.31 11.41
N GLY A 255 33.05 3.77 12.40
CA GLY A 255 33.11 5.16 12.86
C GLY A 255 31.88 5.59 13.67
N ILE A 256 31.22 4.68 14.38
CA ILE A 256 30.03 5.00 15.20
C ILE A 256 30.42 5.89 16.37
N THR A 257 29.87 7.11 16.44
CA THR A 257 30.13 8.08 17.52
C THR A 257 28.99 8.20 18.53
N HIS A 258 27.83 7.61 18.23
CA HIS A 258 26.63 7.65 19.09
C HIS A 258 25.92 6.29 19.08
N VAL A 259 25.52 5.80 20.26
CA VAL A 259 24.78 4.53 20.40
C VAL A 259 23.47 4.74 21.16
N LEU A 260 22.35 4.42 20.50
CA LEU A 260 21.03 4.36 21.10
C LEU A 260 20.63 2.88 21.29
N ASN A 261 20.57 2.43 22.54
CA ASN A 261 20.12 1.08 22.89
C ASN A 261 18.64 1.12 23.25
N ALA A 262 17.78 0.65 22.34
CA ALA A 262 16.34 0.53 22.52
C ALA A 262 15.92 -0.72 23.34
N ALA A 263 16.87 -1.39 24.00
CA ALA A 263 16.67 -2.56 24.84
C ALA A 263 17.63 -2.52 26.06
N HIS A 264 17.96 -1.35 26.59
CA HIS A 264 18.87 -1.21 27.72
C HIS A 264 18.35 -1.97 28.96
N ALA A 265 19.26 -2.54 29.75
CA ALA A 265 18.98 -3.37 30.93
C ALA A 265 18.12 -4.64 30.68
N LYS A 266 17.88 -5.03 29.43
CA LYS A 266 17.26 -6.32 29.09
C LYS A 266 18.34 -7.43 29.01
N GLN A 267 17.95 -8.68 29.27
CA GLN A 267 18.90 -9.81 29.29
C GLN A 267 19.71 -9.89 27.99
N GLY A 268 21.03 -10.05 28.12
CA GLY A 268 21.99 -10.03 27.00
C GLY A 268 22.29 -8.64 26.42
N SER A 269 21.55 -7.59 26.78
CA SER A 269 21.70 -6.22 26.25
C SER A 269 22.60 -5.34 27.12
N ILE A 270 23.85 -5.77 27.27
CA ILE A 270 24.93 -5.02 27.93
C ILE A 270 25.26 -3.76 27.11
N GLY A 271 25.46 -2.64 27.80
CA GLY A 271 25.96 -1.38 27.24
C GLY A 271 25.44 -0.16 28.01
N ASP A 272 26.37 0.72 28.38
CA ASP A 272 26.14 2.04 28.98
C ASP A 272 27.32 2.98 28.65
N GLN A 273 27.34 4.20 29.22
CA GLN A 273 28.40 5.17 28.95
C GLN A 273 29.80 4.74 29.44
N SER A 274 29.90 3.84 30.43
CA SER A 274 31.17 3.26 30.88
C SER A 274 31.69 2.18 29.92
N PHE A 275 30.78 1.34 29.41
CA PHE A 275 31.10 0.28 28.44
C PHE A 275 31.66 0.85 27.13
N TYR A 276 31.07 1.93 26.63
CA TYR A 276 31.59 2.63 25.43
C TYR A 276 32.76 3.57 25.77
N GLY A 277 32.78 4.16 26.97
CA GLY A 277 33.74 5.19 27.35
C GLY A 277 33.63 6.42 26.45
N ASN A 278 34.72 7.17 26.29
CA ASN A 278 34.73 8.42 25.51
C ASN A 278 34.62 8.22 23.99
N THR A 279 34.55 6.98 23.46
CA THR A 279 34.48 6.74 22.00
C THR A 279 33.08 6.92 21.43
N CYS A 280 32.03 6.72 22.22
CA CYS A 280 30.64 6.89 21.79
C CYS A 280 29.78 7.57 22.85
N VAL A 281 28.93 8.51 22.47
CA VAL A 281 27.87 9.04 23.36
C VAL A 281 26.74 8.02 23.44
N TYR A 282 26.32 7.66 24.66
CA TYR A 282 25.32 6.62 24.89
C TYR A 282 23.93 7.18 25.25
N PHE A 283 22.88 6.54 24.76
CA PHE A 283 21.50 6.75 25.23
C PHE A 283 20.74 5.42 25.34
N GLY A 284 20.41 5.02 26.57
CA GLY A 284 19.70 3.78 26.87
C GLY A 284 18.21 3.99 27.10
N ILE A 285 17.37 3.14 26.50
CA ILE A 285 15.92 3.07 26.70
C ILE A 285 15.56 1.65 27.12
N GLN A 286 14.92 1.49 28.28
CA GLN A 286 14.55 0.19 28.86
C GLN A 286 13.24 -0.37 28.28
N ALA A 287 13.12 -0.47 26.95
CA ALA A 287 11.89 -0.89 26.29
C ALA A 287 11.74 -2.41 26.15
N ASP A 288 10.54 -2.92 26.45
CA ASP A 288 10.11 -4.29 26.16
C ASP A 288 9.53 -4.41 24.75
N ASP A 289 9.70 -5.58 24.12
CA ASP A 289 9.20 -5.86 22.76
C ASP A 289 7.80 -6.50 22.82
N SER A 290 6.86 -5.87 23.53
CA SER A 290 5.54 -6.43 23.81
C SER A 290 4.40 -5.62 23.20
N GLU A 291 3.24 -6.28 23.04
CA GLU A 291 2.00 -5.65 22.58
C GLU A 291 1.36 -4.71 23.63
N HIS A 292 2.05 -4.45 24.75
CA HIS A 292 1.54 -3.64 25.87
C HIS A 292 2.51 -2.53 26.31
N PHE A 293 3.76 -2.53 25.83
CA PHE A 293 4.74 -1.50 26.20
C PHE A 293 4.50 -0.19 25.42
N ASP A 294 4.24 0.93 26.10
CA ASP A 294 4.15 2.22 25.42
C ASP A 294 5.53 2.79 25.11
N LEU A 295 5.97 2.63 23.86
CA LEU A 295 7.21 3.20 23.34
C LEU A 295 7.08 4.70 23.00
N SER A 296 5.86 5.26 22.94
CA SER A 296 5.62 6.62 22.43
C SER A 296 6.21 7.72 23.29
N GLN A 297 6.28 7.51 24.62
CA GLN A 297 6.98 8.38 25.56
C GLN A 297 8.45 8.65 25.17
N TYR A 298 9.11 7.70 24.51
CA TYR A 298 10.51 7.81 24.07
C TYR A 298 10.68 8.40 22.67
N PHE A 299 9.59 8.61 21.91
CA PHE A 299 9.66 9.01 20.50
C PHE A 299 10.41 10.33 20.28
N LYS A 300 10.07 11.37 21.05
CA LYS A 300 10.76 12.67 20.94
C LYS A 300 12.21 12.60 21.46
N PRO A 301 12.50 12.08 22.68
CA PRO A 301 13.88 11.91 23.15
C PRO A 301 14.80 11.16 22.18
N ALA A 302 14.33 10.05 21.60
CA ALA A 302 15.09 9.27 20.62
C ALA A 302 15.36 10.05 19.33
N ALA A 303 14.32 10.66 18.75
CA ALA A 303 14.48 11.47 17.53
C ALA A 303 15.38 12.69 17.74
N ASP A 304 15.36 13.30 18.94
CA ASP A 304 16.22 14.44 19.29
C ASP A 304 17.67 14.02 19.57
N PHE A 305 17.92 12.83 20.13
CA PHE A 305 19.26 12.25 20.22
C PHE A 305 19.86 12.01 18.83
N ILE A 306 19.13 11.28 17.97
CA ILE A 306 19.57 10.96 16.60
C ILE A 306 19.79 12.26 15.79
N HIS A 307 18.89 13.25 15.90
CA HIS A 307 19.02 14.50 15.16
C HIS A 307 20.18 15.39 15.61
N ARG A 308 20.49 15.45 16.91
CA ARG A 308 21.69 16.17 17.38
C ARG A 308 22.97 15.50 16.90
N ALA A 309 23.03 14.17 17.02
CA ALA A 309 24.18 13.39 16.59
C ALA A 309 24.47 13.57 15.08
N LEU A 310 23.47 13.40 14.21
CA LEU A 310 23.62 13.55 12.75
C LEU A 310 23.83 15.00 12.28
N LYS A 311 23.76 15.99 13.18
CA LYS A 311 24.17 17.39 12.90
C LYS A 311 25.66 17.65 13.19
N SER A 312 26.32 16.78 13.95
CA SER A 312 27.77 16.85 14.15
C SER A 312 28.47 16.41 12.87
N LYS A 313 29.57 17.09 12.51
CA LYS A 313 30.33 16.87 11.26
C LYS A 313 30.64 15.40 10.99
N ASP A 314 31.09 14.70 12.02
CA ASP A 314 31.52 13.29 11.99
C ASP A 314 30.52 12.38 12.76
N GLY A 315 29.25 12.81 12.82
CA GLY A 315 28.19 12.19 13.60
C GLY A 315 27.60 10.95 12.94
N LYS A 316 27.89 9.77 13.49
CA LYS A 316 27.28 8.48 13.09
C LYS A 316 26.56 7.82 14.25
N VAL A 317 25.37 7.30 14.00
CA VAL A 317 24.47 6.77 15.04
C VAL A 317 24.13 5.30 14.78
N LEU A 318 24.38 4.43 15.76
CA LEU A 318 23.79 3.09 15.80
C LEU A 318 22.54 3.10 16.69
N VAL A 319 21.39 2.68 16.14
CA VAL A 319 20.16 2.42 16.89
C VAL A 319 19.92 0.93 16.93
N HIS A 320 20.09 0.29 18.09
CA HIS A 320 20.01 -1.17 18.22
C HIS A 320 18.96 -1.62 19.24
N CYS A 321 18.56 -2.89 19.14
CA CYS A 321 17.89 -3.62 20.21
C CYS A 321 18.49 -5.04 20.27
N ILE A 322 17.74 -6.05 20.69
CA ILE A 322 18.20 -7.46 20.65
C ILE A 322 18.48 -7.90 19.21
N MET A 323 17.48 -7.84 18.33
CA MET A 323 17.57 -8.34 16.94
C MET A 323 17.77 -7.24 15.88
N GLY A 324 17.53 -5.97 16.22
CA GLY A 324 17.53 -4.88 15.24
C GLY A 324 16.31 -4.87 14.30
N VAL A 325 15.16 -5.39 14.75
CA VAL A 325 13.96 -5.63 13.91
C VAL A 325 12.75 -4.77 14.31
N SER A 326 12.45 -4.67 15.62
CA SER A 326 11.22 -4.05 16.13
C SER A 326 11.45 -2.72 16.86
N ARG A 327 11.89 -2.75 18.14
CA ARG A 327 12.11 -1.52 18.96
C ARG A 327 13.00 -0.47 18.28
N SER A 328 14.19 -0.86 17.79
CA SER A 328 15.12 0.07 17.14
C SER A 328 14.60 0.61 15.81
N ALA A 329 13.99 -0.26 14.99
CA ALA A 329 13.33 0.16 13.76
C ALA A 329 12.23 1.19 14.02
N THR A 330 11.41 0.97 15.05
CA THR A 330 10.36 1.91 15.47
C THR A 330 10.94 3.29 15.79
N LEU A 331 12.03 3.37 16.56
CA LEU A 331 12.66 4.65 16.90
C LEU A 331 13.32 5.35 15.69
N VAL A 332 13.84 4.61 14.71
CA VAL A 332 14.32 5.18 13.43
C VAL A 332 13.16 5.69 12.57
N LEU A 333 12.08 4.93 12.42
CA LEU A 333 10.86 5.36 11.71
C LEU A 333 10.30 6.65 12.31
N VAL A 334 10.24 6.72 13.64
CA VAL A 334 9.87 7.93 14.41
C VAL A 334 10.80 9.10 14.11
N PHE A 335 12.13 8.90 14.07
CA PHE A 335 13.08 9.95 13.68
C PHE A 335 12.80 10.45 12.25
N LEU A 336 12.58 9.55 11.29
CA LEU A 336 12.27 9.91 9.91
C LEU A 336 10.96 10.72 9.81
N MET A 337 9.93 10.35 10.57
CA MET A 337 8.65 11.08 10.63
C MET A 337 8.76 12.45 11.33
N LEU A 338 9.50 12.53 12.44
CA LEU A 338 9.62 13.74 13.28
C LEU A 338 10.68 14.75 12.79
N ARG A 339 11.73 14.30 12.10
CA ARG A 339 12.90 15.11 11.77
C ARG A 339 13.16 15.18 10.26
N GLN A 340 12.94 14.10 9.52
CA GLN A 340 12.99 14.10 8.04
C GLN A 340 11.62 14.34 7.38
N ARG A 341 10.55 14.48 8.18
CA ARG A 341 9.17 14.79 7.74
C ARG A 341 8.50 13.77 6.81
N LEU A 342 9.06 12.56 6.65
CA LEU A 342 8.40 11.48 5.90
C LEU A 342 7.02 11.14 6.48
N SER A 343 6.18 10.48 5.68
CA SER A 343 5.03 9.74 6.20
C SER A 343 5.49 8.44 6.83
N LEU A 344 4.68 7.82 7.70
CA LEU A 344 4.92 6.46 8.17
C LEU A 344 5.10 5.47 7.01
N ARG A 345 4.25 5.57 5.98
CA ARG A 345 4.28 4.69 4.80
C ARG A 345 5.60 4.77 4.04
N ASP A 346 6.17 5.97 3.94
CA ASP A 346 7.42 6.22 3.20
C ASP A 346 8.66 5.97 4.05
N ALA A 347 8.60 6.21 5.36
CA ALA A 347 9.64 5.77 6.30
C ALA A 347 9.76 4.23 6.31
N LEU A 348 8.63 3.50 6.35
CA LEU A 348 8.60 2.04 6.27
C LEU A 348 9.20 1.52 4.95
N ARG A 349 8.83 2.12 3.82
CA ARG A 349 9.44 1.80 2.50
C ARG A 349 10.94 2.05 2.48
N HIS A 350 11.40 3.20 2.97
CA HIS A 350 12.81 3.59 2.93
C HIS A 350 13.68 2.63 3.76
N VAL A 351 13.26 2.34 5.01
CA VAL A 351 14.00 1.40 5.88
C VAL A 351 13.87 -0.03 5.35
N GLY A 352 12.69 -0.45 4.88
CA GLY A 352 12.47 -1.78 4.29
C GLY A 352 13.23 -2.05 2.98
N GLN A 353 13.69 -1.01 2.28
CA GLN A 353 14.62 -1.11 1.14
C GLN A 353 16.09 -1.28 1.56
N LYS A 354 16.39 -1.20 2.86
CA LYS A 354 17.76 -1.24 3.42
C LYS A 354 17.96 -2.34 4.47
N ARG A 355 16.92 -2.70 5.22
CA ARG A 355 16.95 -3.71 6.29
C ARG A 355 15.61 -4.41 6.43
N ALA A 356 15.64 -5.71 6.70
CA ALA A 356 14.48 -6.45 7.19
C ALA A 356 14.06 -5.93 8.58
N ILE A 357 12.94 -5.20 8.64
CA ILE A 357 12.34 -4.68 9.87
C ILE A 357 10.93 -5.23 10.07
N TYR A 358 10.48 -5.33 11.32
CA TYR A 358 9.13 -5.74 11.68
C TYR A 358 8.77 -5.22 13.08
N PRO A 359 8.32 -3.96 13.23
CA PRO A 359 7.72 -3.47 14.47
C PRO A 359 6.52 -4.33 14.88
N ASN A 360 6.38 -4.62 16.18
CA ASN A 360 5.20 -5.34 16.69
C ASN A 360 3.91 -4.51 16.50
N ARG A 361 2.73 -5.16 16.61
CA ARG A 361 1.43 -4.52 16.29
C ARG A 361 1.10 -3.31 17.15
N ASN A 362 1.47 -3.33 18.42
CA ASN A 362 1.34 -2.18 19.30
C ASN A 362 2.21 -1.01 18.80
N PHE A 363 3.47 -1.25 18.45
CA PHE A 363 4.33 -0.22 17.87
C PHE A 363 3.82 0.30 16.52
N LEU A 364 3.24 -0.56 15.66
CA LEU A 364 2.54 -0.10 14.45
C LEU A 364 1.33 0.79 14.79
N SER A 365 0.57 0.49 15.85
CA SER A 365 -0.49 1.37 16.35
C SER A 365 0.04 2.71 16.88
N LEU A 366 1.14 2.71 17.65
CA LEU A 366 1.78 3.94 18.14
C LEU A 366 2.36 4.79 16.99
N LEU A 367 2.92 4.15 15.97
CA LEU A 367 3.37 4.79 14.73
C LEU A 367 2.18 5.39 13.96
N LEU A 368 1.06 4.67 13.81
CA LEU A 368 -0.16 5.18 13.16
C LEU A 368 -0.74 6.39 13.92
N LYS A 369 -0.79 6.34 15.25
CA LYS A 369 -1.20 7.47 16.10
C LYS A 369 -0.27 8.68 15.92
N LEU A 370 1.04 8.45 15.78
CA LEU A 370 2.01 9.51 15.47
C LEU A 370 1.80 10.08 14.05
N ASP A 371 1.56 9.23 13.05
CA ASP A 371 1.30 9.66 11.67
C ASP A 371 -0.02 10.44 11.58
N GLU A 372 -1.07 10.04 12.30
CA GLU A 372 -2.32 10.81 12.46
C GLU A 372 -2.07 12.16 13.13
N GLN A 373 -1.31 12.22 14.23
CA GLN A 373 -0.98 13.49 14.90
C GLN A 373 -0.13 14.44 14.04
N LEU A 374 0.85 13.90 13.31
CA LEU A 374 1.68 14.69 12.38
C LEU A 374 0.89 15.10 11.16
N THR A 375 -0.01 14.26 10.66
CA THR A 375 -1.02 14.57 9.65
C THR A 375 -1.93 15.71 10.11
N LEU A 376 -2.49 15.65 11.32
CA LEU A 376 -3.30 16.71 11.91
C LEU A 376 -2.53 18.02 12.05
N LYS A 377 -1.26 17.98 12.49
CA LYS A 377 -0.40 19.17 12.54
C LYS A 377 -0.09 19.74 11.14
N ARG A 378 0.09 18.89 10.12
CA ARG A 378 0.24 19.30 8.70
C ARG A 378 -1.06 19.93 8.16
N ARG A 379 -2.24 19.38 8.49
CA ARG A 379 -3.58 19.93 8.17
C ARG A 379 -3.82 21.33 8.74
N VAL A 380 -3.11 21.71 9.82
CA VAL A 380 -3.24 23.02 10.48
C VAL A 380 -2.39 24.11 9.83
N ALA A 381 -1.47 23.81 8.90
CA ALA A 381 -0.64 24.83 8.24
C ALA A 381 -1.46 25.91 7.51
N ALA A 382 -2.57 25.53 6.87
CA ALA A 382 -3.53 26.48 6.26
C ALA A 382 -4.33 27.32 7.28
N ARG A 383 -4.32 26.92 8.56
CA ARG A 383 -5.00 27.63 9.66
C ARG A 383 -4.07 28.55 10.45
N ASP A 384 -2.76 28.42 10.26
CA ASP A 384 -1.76 29.29 10.88
C ASP A 384 -1.56 30.58 10.07
N LYS A 385 -2.46 31.54 10.32
CA LYS A 385 -2.42 32.88 9.70
C LYS A 385 -1.14 33.64 10.00
N GLY A 386 -0.55 33.42 11.19
CA GLY A 386 0.70 34.07 11.60
C GLY A 386 1.87 33.63 10.74
N THR A 387 2.02 32.32 10.53
CA THR A 387 3.02 31.77 9.61
C THR A 387 2.75 32.18 8.16
N LEU A 388 1.49 32.14 7.69
CA LEU A 388 1.16 32.57 6.31
C LEU A 388 1.47 34.06 6.06
N HIS A 389 1.17 34.93 7.03
CA HIS A 389 1.52 36.35 6.98
C HIS A 389 3.04 36.58 7.05
N GLY A 390 3.75 35.88 7.95
CA GLY A 390 5.21 35.95 8.07
C GLY A 390 5.96 35.45 6.82
N LEU A 391 5.37 34.50 6.09
CA LEU A 391 5.85 34.06 4.77
C LEU A 391 5.44 35.01 3.63
N GLY A 392 4.64 36.04 3.92
CA GLY A 392 4.15 37.04 2.96
C GLY A 392 3.29 36.44 1.84
N ILE A 393 2.48 35.43 2.16
CA ILE A 393 1.50 34.82 1.24
C ILE A 393 0.39 35.83 0.93
N THR A 394 0.07 36.00 -0.35
CA THR A 394 -0.99 36.91 -0.83
C THR A 394 -2.11 36.21 -1.60
N HIS A 395 -1.93 34.93 -1.97
CA HIS A 395 -2.94 34.13 -2.66
C HIS A 395 -2.95 32.70 -2.10
N ILE A 396 -4.12 32.08 -1.98
CA ILE A 396 -4.29 30.75 -1.40
C ILE A 396 -5.10 29.85 -2.34
N VAL A 397 -4.52 28.72 -2.73
CA VAL A 397 -5.20 27.67 -3.49
C VAL A 397 -5.47 26.48 -2.57
N ASN A 398 -6.75 26.25 -2.27
CA ASN A 398 -7.18 25.11 -1.45
C ASN A 398 -7.67 23.97 -2.34
N ALA A 399 -6.75 23.08 -2.70
CA ALA A 399 -6.99 21.83 -3.43
C ALA A 399 -7.61 20.73 -2.54
N ALA A 400 -8.39 21.11 -1.54
CA ALA A 400 -9.21 20.24 -0.70
C ALA A 400 -10.41 21.05 -0.17
N HIS A 401 -10.94 21.99 -0.97
CA HIS A 401 -12.14 22.72 -0.58
C HIS A 401 -13.32 21.76 -0.43
N GLY A 402 -14.22 22.05 0.51
CA GLY A 402 -15.39 21.24 0.77
C GLY A 402 -16.65 22.11 0.74
N PRO A 403 -17.82 21.50 0.47
CA PRO A 403 -19.05 22.23 0.23
C PRO A 403 -19.49 23.07 1.45
N PRO A 404 -20.31 24.12 1.25
CA PRO A 404 -20.71 25.04 2.32
C PRO A 404 -21.36 24.38 3.55
N SER A 405 -22.02 23.24 3.35
CA SER A 405 -22.69 22.44 4.38
C SER A 405 -22.07 21.03 4.43
N PRO A 406 -20.99 20.81 5.20
CA PRO A 406 -20.34 19.50 5.30
C PRO A 406 -21.21 18.48 6.05
N GLY A 407 -21.66 17.45 5.35
CA GLY A 407 -22.38 16.32 5.95
C GLY A 407 -21.49 15.37 6.78
N PRO A 408 -22.10 14.41 7.50
CA PRO A 408 -21.37 13.40 8.28
C PRO A 408 -20.55 12.49 7.34
N GLY A 409 -19.25 12.79 7.24
CA GLY A 409 -18.32 12.19 6.26
C GLY A 409 -17.23 13.15 5.78
N ALA A 410 -17.35 14.46 6.02
CA ALA A 410 -16.45 15.52 5.54
C ALA A 410 -15.01 15.55 6.14
N LEU A 411 -14.45 14.40 6.56
CA LEU A 411 -13.14 14.27 7.21
C LEU A 411 -11.92 14.54 6.30
N PHE A 412 -12.12 14.69 4.98
CA PHE A 412 -11.06 14.77 3.97
C PHE A 412 -10.92 16.14 3.29
N TYR A 413 -11.73 17.12 3.71
CA TYR A 413 -11.70 18.51 3.25
C TYR A 413 -10.97 19.43 4.23
N VAL A 414 -10.49 20.58 3.75
CA VAL A 414 -9.88 21.63 4.57
C VAL A 414 -10.80 22.84 4.60
N SER A 415 -11.55 22.98 5.70
CA SER A 415 -12.46 24.11 5.94
C SER A 415 -11.66 25.37 6.30
N THR A 416 -11.18 26.07 5.27
CA THR A 416 -10.50 27.37 5.28
C THR A 416 -10.93 28.18 4.05
N GLY A 417 -12.22 28.47 3.90
CA GLY A 417 -12.75 29.29 2.79
C GLY A 417 -12.50 30.80 2.98
N PRO A 418 -13.01 31.69 2.10
CA PRO A 418 -12.75 33.13 2.17
C PRO A 418 -13.09 33.76 3.53
N ARG A 419 -14.22 33.33 4.13
CA ARG A 419 -14.64 33.77 5.48
C ARG A 419 -13.64 33.44 6.58
N PHE A 420 -12.80 32.41 6.42
CA PHE A 420 -11.75 32.07 7.37
C PHE A 420 -10.59 33.07 7.32
N TYR A 421 -10.19 33.52 6.13
CA TYR A 421 -9.08 34.45 5.92
C TYR A 421 -9.49 35.94 5.83
N ARG A 422 -10.72 36.29 6.24
CA ARG A 422 -11.30 37.66 6.14
C ARG A 422 -10.50 38.79 6.84
N ASP A 423 -9.55 38.40 7.68
CA ASP A 423 -8.64 39.22 8.50
C ASP A 423 -7.20 39.23 7.93
N MET A 424 -7.00 38.65 6.74
CA MET A 424 -5.76 38.68 5.96
C MET A 424 -6.04 39.25 4.57
N THR A 425 -5.09 40.00 4.02
CA THR A 425 -5.13 40.46 2.62
C THR A 425 -4.68 39.34 1.69
N VAL A 426 -5.53 38.32 1.51
CA VAL A 426 -5.27 37.19 0.60
C VAL A 426 -6.44 36.94 -0.35
N ASP A 427 -6.13 36.70 -1.63
CA ASP A 427 -7.10 36.11 -2.56
C ASP A 427 -7.22 34.60 -2.32
N TYR A 428 -8.38 34.02 -2.58
CA TYR A 428 -8.70 32.63 -2.27
C TYR A 428 -9.36 31.90 -3.44
N TYR A 429 -8.72 30.82 -3.88
CA TYR A 429 -9.24 29.91 -4.89
C TYR A 429 -9.47 28.51 -4.30
N GLY A 430 -10.75 28.14 -4.17
CA GLY A 430 -11.17 26.81 -3.71
C GLY A 430 -11.32 25.83 -4.87
N VAL A 431 -10.70 24.66 -4.74
CA VAL A 431 -10.91 23.52 -5.64
C VAL A 431 -11.53 22.37 -4.83
N GLU A 432 -12.78 22.05 -5.14
CA GLU A 432 -13.49 20.94 -4.52
C GLU A 432 -13.01 19.63 -5.13
N ALA A 433 -12.11 18.96 -4.41
CA ALA A 433 -11.46 17.73 -4.88
C ALA A 433 -11.26 16.72 -3.75
N ASP A 434 -11.57 15.46 -4.03
CA ASP A 434 -11.24 14.32 -3.17
C ASP A 434 -9.88 13.71 -3.55
N ASP A 435 -9.22 12.99 -2.65
CA ASP A 435 -7.89 12.38 -2.85
C ASP A 435 -7.96 10.95 -3.43
N ALA A 436 -9.15 10.52 -3.84
CA ALA A 436 -9.46 9.20 -4.39
C ALA A 436 -8.82 8.95 -5.78
N ILE A 437 -8.55 7.69 -6.12
CA ILE A 437 -7.83 7.29 -7.35
C ILE A 437 -8.72 7.50 -8.59
N GLU A 438 -10.01 7.33 -8.40
CA GLU A 438 -11.09 7.57 -9.35
C GLU A 438 -11.49 9.05 -9.48
N PHE A 439 -10.96 9.95 -8.63
CA PHE A 439 -11.27 11.38 -8.72
C PHE A 439 -10.59 12.01 -9.94
N ILE A 440 -11.34 12.86 -10.65
CA ILE A 440 -10.91 13.46 -11.92
C ILE A 440 -10.54 14.91 -11.66
N LEU A 441 -9.25 15.14 -11.36
CA LEU A 441 -8.66 16.42 -11.00
C LEU A 441 -8.21 17.24 -12.22
N SER A 442 -8.09 16.61 -13.39
CA SER A 442 -7.71 17.27 -14.66
C SER A 442 -8.54 18.50 -15.09
N PRO A 443 -9.85 18.64 -14.81
CA PRO A 443 -10.61 19.85 -15.17
C PRO A 443 -10.10 21.09 -14.45
N PHE A 444 -9.51 20.92 -13.26
CA PHE A 444 -8.95 21.99 -12.45
C PHE A 444 -7.52 22.38 -12.85
N PHE A 445 -6.85 21.62 -13.72
CA PHE A 445 -5.47 21.88 -14.12
C PHE A 445 -5.32 23.28 -14.75
N TYR A 446 -6.03 23.58 -15.84
CA TYR A 446 -5.94 24.88 -16.50
C TYR A 446 -6.51 26.06 -15.67
N PRO A 447 -7.68 25.95 -15.01
CA PRO A 447 -8.19 26.99 -14.12
C PRO A 447 -7.22 27.35 -13.00
N THR A 448 -6.69 26.35 -12.28
CA THR A 448 -5.71 26.59 -11.19
C THR A 448 -4.41 27.17 -11.74
N SER A 449 -3.92 26.67 -12.87
CA SER A 449 -2.68 27.18 -13.50
C SER A 449 -2.81 28.65 -13.91
N ARG A 450 -3.99 29.07 -14.40
CA ARG A 450 -4.27 30.49 -14.72
C ARG A 450 -4.27 31.35 -13.45
N HIS A 451 -4.90 30.90 -12.36
CA HIS A 451 -4.92 31.63 -11.10
C HIS A 451 -3.51 31.76 -10.49
N ILE A 452 -2.73 30.67 -10.43
CA ILE A 452 -1.32 30.70 -9.97
C ILE A 452 -0.50 31.68 -10.83
N ARG A 453 -0.61 31.60 -12.16
CA ARG A 453 0.15 32.48 -13.07
C ARG A 453 -0.23 33.96 -12.94
N ALA A 454 -1.52 34.27 -12.76
CA ALA A 454 -1.97 35.64 -12.55
C ALA A 454 -1.44 36.22 -11.22
N ALA A 455 -1.53 35.44 -10.14
CA ALA A 455 -0.99 35.82 -8.84
C ALA A 455 0.52 36.09 -8.86
N LEU A 456 1.29 35.23 -9.54
CA LEU A 456 2.74 35.40 -9.71
C LEU A 456 3.08 36.61 -10.59
N ALA A 457 2.32 36.88 -11.66
CA ALA A 457 2.51 38.05 -12.52
C ALA A 457 2.25 39.38 -11.79
N MET A 458 1.46 39.37 -10.71
CA MET A 458 1.26 40.51 -9.79
C MET A 458 2.33 40.60 -8.68
N GLY A 459 3.40 39.80 -8.75
CA GLY A 459 4.42 39.72 -7.69
C GLY A 459 3.95 39.02 -6.41
N GLY A 460 2.80 38.34 -6.45
CA GLY A 460 2.21 37.66 -5.31
C GLY A 460 2.89 36.34 -4.95
N ARG A 461 2.69 35.89 -3.71
CA ARG A 461 3.13 34.56 -3.25
C ARG A 461 1.92 33.66 -3.03
N VAL A 462 1.92 32.50 -3.70
CA VAL A 462 0.78 31.57 -3.72
C VAL A 462 1.04 30.38 -2.80
N PHE A 463 0.14 30.14 -1.84
CA PHE A 463 0.14 28.94 -1.00
C PHE A 463 -0.84 27.90 -1.54
N VAL A 464 -0.32 26.86 -2.19
CA VAL A 464 -1.12 25.75 -2.75
C VAL A 464 -1.14 24.57 -1.79
N HIS A 465 -2.29 24.29 -1.17
CA HIS A 465 -2.43 23.24 -0.16
C HIS A 465 -3.59 22.28 -0.44
N CYS A 466 -3.54 21.09 0.15
CA CYS A 466 -4.68 20.19 0.31
C CYS A 466 -4.68 19.71 1.78
N LEU A 467 -5.37 18.61 2.10
CA LEU A 467 -5.35 18.00 3.43
C LEU A 467 -3.92 17.66 3.92
N MET A 468 -3.05 17.19 3.02
CA MET A 468 -1.68 16.76 3.36
C MET A 468 -0.57 17.54 2.65
N GLY A 469 -0.87 18.25 1.57
CA GLY A 469 0.15 18.88 0.73
C GLY A 469 1.06 17.88 0.02
N VAL A 470 0.53 16.72 -0.41
CA VAL A 470 1.31 15.59 -0.98
C VAL A 470 0.72 15.09 -2.31
N SER A 471 -0.61 15.00 -2.44
CA SER A 471 -1.30 14.42 -3.60
C SER A 471 -2.09 15.48 -4.40
N ARG A 472 -3.36 15.78 -4.07
CA ARG A 472 -4.19 16.79 -4.77
C ARG A 472 -3.44 18.09 -5.13
N SER A 473 -2.91 18.81 -4.14
CA SER A 473 -2.22 20.10 -4.37
C SER A 473 -0.92 19.96 -5.15
N ALA A 474 -0.16 18.88 -4.92
CA ALA A 474 1.05 18.59 -5.68
C ALA A 474 0.72 18.36 -7.17
N THR A 475 -0.38 17.67 -7.45
CA THR A 475 -0.86 17.43 -8.82
C THR A 475 -1.17 18.75 -9.53
N LEU A 476 -1.83 19.70 -8.85
CA LEU A 476 -2.10 21.03 -9.43
C LEU A 476 -0.83 21.85 -9.66
N VAL A 477 0.17 21.78 -8.76
CA VAL A 477 1.47 22.43 -8.96
C VAL A 477 2.25 21.81 -10.12
N LEU A 478 2.28 20.49 -10.24
CA LEU A 478 2.90 19.79 -11.38
C LEU A 478 2.23 20.16 -12.70
N ALA A 479 0.89 20.18 -12.74
CA ALA A 479 0.15 20.61 -13.91
C ALA A 479 0.45 22.08 -14.28
N PHE A 480 0.54 22.97 -13.30
CA PHE A 480 0.96 24.36 -13.49
C PHE A 480 2.36 24.45 -14.13
N LEU A 481 3.37 23.76 -13.60
CA LEU A 481 4.72 23.77 -14.15
C LEU A 481 4.78 23.23 -15.60
N MET A 482 3.93 22.26 -15.94
CA MET A 482 3.85 21.73 -17.29
C MET A 482 3.14 22.68 -18.28
N ILE A 483 2.12 23.40 -17.81
CA ILE A 483 1.26 24.30 -18.61
C ILE A 483 1.86 25.71 -18.76
N ALA A 484 2.46 26.27 -17.70
CA ALA A 484 2.99 27.63 -17.66
C ALA A 484 4.50 27.68 -17.97
N GLU A 485 5.30 26.86 -17.27
CA GLU A 485 6.77 26.85 -17.40
C GLU A 485 7.27 25.90 -18.50
N GLY A 486 6.37 25.23 -19.22
CA GLY A 486 6.71 24.38 -20.36
C GLY A 486 7.46 23.08 -20.01
N LEU A 487 7.54 22.70 -18.74
CA LEU A 487 8.22 21.46 -18.33
C LEU A 487 7.47 20.21 -18.81
N ARG A 488 8.18 19.09 -18.98
CA ARG A 488 7.60 17.75 -19.04
C ARG A 488 7.32 17.24 -17.61
N LEU A 489 6.46 16.22 -17.47
CA LEU A 489 6.08 15.67 -16.17
C LEU A 489 7.28 15.22 -15.33
N GLN A 490 8.29 14.59 -15.94
CA GLN A 490 9.49 14.15 -15.22
C GLN A 490 10.32 15.33 -14.69
N GLU A 491 10.42 16.42 -15.46
CA GLU A 491 11.13 17.64 -15.10
C GLU A 491 10.38 18.40 -13.99
N ALA A 492 9.05 18.53 -14.11
CA ALA A 492 8.21 19.13 -13.07
C ALA A 492 8.29 18.37 -11.73
N VAL A 493 8.30 17.03 -11.77
CA VAL A 493 8.53 16.20 -10.57
C VAL A 493 9.93 16.42 -10.00
N ALA A 494 10.96 16.49 -10.85
CA ALA A 494 12.34 16.75 -10.41
C ALA A 494 12.52 18.15 -9.79
N ALA A 495 11.81 19.17 -10.26
CA ALA A 495 11.86 20.53 -9.71
C ALA A 495 11.19 20.65 -8.33
N VAL A 496 10.03 19.99 -8.13
CA VAL A 496 9.27 20.09 -6.86
C VAL A 496 9.85 19.19 -5.77
N ARG A 497 10.29 17.97 -6.12
CA ARG A 497 10.64 16.92 -5.14
C ARG A 497 11.76 17.29 -4.12
N PRO A 498 12.82 18.04 -4.47
CA PRO A 498 13.84 18.48 -3.50
C PRO A 498 13.28 19.44 -2.43
N HIS A 499 12.22 20.17 -2.77
CA HIS A 499 11.60 21.19 -1.93
C HIS A 499 10.40 20.64 -1.14
N ARG A 500 9.76 19.59 -1.66
CA ARG A 500 8.56 18.99 -1.06
C ARG A 500 8.40 17.51 -1.43
N ASP A 501 8.18 16.67 -0.41
CA ASP A 501 7.66 15.32 -0.61
C ASP A 501 6.30 15.35 -1.31
N ILE A 502 6.27 14.83 -2.53
CA ILE A 502 5.07 14.73 -3.36
C ILE A 502 4.83 13.28 -3.77
N CYS A 503 3.58 12.86 -3.69
CA CYS A 503 3.10 11.56 -4.15
C CYS A 503 1.64 11.71 -4.59
N PRO A 504 1.38 12.28 -5.79
CA PRO A 504 0.08 12.17 -6.44
C PRO A 504 -0.38 10.70 -6.50
N ASN A 505 -1.67 10.46 -6.27
CA ASN A 505 -2.21 9.11 -6.36
C ASN A 505 -2.10 8.55 -7.80
N PRO A 506 -2.24 7.22 -8.02
CA PRO A 506 -2.07 6.61 -9.35
C PRO A 506 -2.97 7.20 -10.44
N GLY A 507 -4.20 7.61 -10.11
CA GLY A 507 -5.13 8.24 -11.05
C GLY A 507 -4.69 9.66 -11.44
N PHE A 508 -4.22 10.45 -10.47
CA PHE A 508 -3.62 11.76 -10.72
C PHE A 508 -2.34 11.66 -11.55
N LEU A 509 -1.49 10.65 -11.31
CA LEU A 509 -0.32 10.38 -12.17
C LEU A 509 -0.73 9.99 -13.60
N GLN A 510 -1.83 9.25 -13.78
CA GLN A 510 -2.38 8.93 -15.10
C GLN A 510 -2.93 10.18 -15.81
N GLN A 511 -3.60 11.07 -15.08
CA GLN A 511 -4.11 12.35 -15.59
C GLN A 511 -2.96 13.29 -16.00
N LEU A 512 -1.93 13.42 -15.15
CA LEU A 512 -0.70 14.16 -15.49
C LEU A 512 0.02 13.56 -16.71
N ARG A 513 0.14 12.23 -16.82
CA ARG A 513 0.66 11.56 -18.03
C ARG A 513 -0.21 11.81 -19.27
N SER A 514 -1.51 12.08 -19.11
CA SER A 514 -2.38 12.50 -20.21
C SER A 514 -2.07 13.93 -20.65
N LEU A 515 -1.95 14.86 -19.69
CA LEU A 515 -1.54 16.25 -19.92
C LEU A 515 -0.17 16.33 -20.63
N ASP A 516 0.82 15.59 -20.14
CA ASP A 516 2.19 15.53 -20.68
C ASP A 516 2.21 15.17 -22.18
N ARG A 517 1.48 14.11 -22.54
CA ARG A 517 1.31 13.67 -23.94
C ARG A 517 0.48 14.64 -24.77
N SER A 518 -0.40 15.43 -24.17
CA SER A 518 -1.16 16.48 -24.87
C SER A 518 -0.25 17.67 -25.20
N LEU A 519 0.53 18.13 -24.22
CA LEU A 519 1.46 19.24 -24.35
C LEU A 519 2.62 18.89 -25.29
N GLU A 520 3.17 17.67 -25.28
CA GLU A 520 4.21 17.29 -26.23
C GLU A 520 3.71 17.28 -27.68
N ARG A 521 2.44 16.89 -27.92
CA ARG A 521 1.81 16.99 -29.25
C ARG A 521 1.63 18.45 -29.68
N GLU A 522 1.30 19.33 -28.76
CA GLU A 522 1.21 20.77 -29.03
C GLU A 522 2.59 21.37 -29.33
N ARG A 523 3.61 21.09 -28.52
CA ARG A 523 5.02 21.48 -28.75
C ARG A 523 5.58 20.93 -30.06
N SER A 524 5.12 19.74 -30.48
CA SER A 524 5.45 19.15 -31.77
C SER A 524 4.76 19.87 -32.93
N ARG A 525 3.48 20.25 -32.79
CA ARG A 525 2.76 21.06 -33.79
C ARG A 525 3.36 22.46 -33.94
N ARG A 526 3.72 23.13 -32.84
CA ARG A 526 4.38 24.44 -32.89
C ARG A 526 5.73 24.37 -33.64
N ARG A 527 6.60 23.42 -33.27
CA ARG A 527 7.87 23.17 -33.99
C ARG A 527 7.68 22.79 -35.46
N GLN A 528 6.58 22.10 -35.80
CA GLN A 528 6.22 21.82 -37.20
C GLN A 528 5.76 23.09 -37.94
N GLN A 529 4.93 23.94 -37.32
CA GLN A 529 4.48 25.20 -37.90
C GLN A 529 5.61 26.22 -38.06
N GLU A 530 6.56 26.24 -37.12
CA GLU A 530 7.77 27.07 -37.18
C GLU A 530 8.74 26.61 -38.30
N GLY A 531 8.77 25.31 -38.63
CA GLY A 531 9.53 24.77 -39.77
C GLY A 531 8.81 24.90 -41.12
N ASP A 532 7.49 24.69 -41.17
CA ASP A 532 6.67 24.70 -42.39
C ASP A 532 6.47 26.10 -43.00
N MET A 533 6.83 27.15 -42.24
CA MET A 533 7.01 28.52 -42.75
C MET A 533 7.94 28.61 -43.98
N SER A 534 8.77 27.60 -44.25
CA SER A 534 9.68 27.56 -45.40
C SER A 534 9.15 26.77 -46.63
N SER A 535 8.01 26.08 -46.58
CA SER A 535 7.65 25.10 -47.63
C SER A 535 6.14 24.85 -47.86
N ARG A 536 5.42 25.86 -48.35
CA ARG A 536 4.01 25.70 -48.78
C ARG A 536 3.83 24.68 -49.93
N VAL A 537 3.37 23.46 -49.63
CA VAL A 537 2.61 22.62 -50.58
C VAL A 537 1.45 21.93 -49.86
N VAL A 538 0.22 22.10 -50.37
CA VAL A 538 -1.00 21.50 -49.79
C VAL A 538 -1.24 20.10 -50.37
N LYS A 539 -1.35 19.07 -49.50
CA LYS A 539 -2.37 17.98 -49.54
C LYS A 539 -2.01 16.81 -48.61
N SER A 540 -2.86 16.54 -47.60
CA SER A 540 -3.39 15.19 -47.31
C SER A 540 -4.46 15.25 -46.20
N ARG A 541 -5.53 14.46 -46.33
CA ARG A 541 -6.58 14.34 -45.29
C ARG A 541 -6.17 13.27 -44.27
N SER A 542 -5.84 13.65 -43.04
CA SER A 542 -5.60 12.69 -41.94
C SER A 542 -6.36 13.06 -40.66
N LYS A 543 -6.83 12.04 -39.93
CA LYS A 543 -7.90 12.15 -38.93
C LYS A 543 -7.36 12.52 -37.54
N ASN A 544 -7.22 13.82 -37.25
CA ASN A 544 -6.95 14.32 -35.89
C ASN A 544 -8.23 14.21 -35.02
N PRO A 545 -8.32 13.33 -33.99
CA PRO A 545 -9.52 13.20 -33.16
C PRO A 545 -9.71 14.36 -32.17
N TYR A 546 -8.70 15.21 -32.01
CA TYR A 546 -8.70 16.38 -31.13
C TYR A 546 -9.03 17.69 -31.87
N ALA A 547 -9.35 17.64 -33.17
CA ALA A 547 -9.92 18.78 -33.88
C ALA A 547 -11.45 18.71 -33.82
N ALA A 548 -12.10 19.86 -33.76
CA ALA A 548 -13.51 19.98 -34.15
C ALA A 548 -13.64 19.77 -35.68
N VAL A 549 -14.78 19.28 -36.15
CA VAL A 549 -15.03 18.93 -37.55
C VAL A 549 -16.36 19.49 -38.02
N GLN A 550 -16.31 20.43 -38.96
CA GLN A 550 -17.45 20.79 -39.80
C GLN A 550 -17.66 19.66 -40.82
N VAL A 551 -18.88 19.12 -40.89
CA VAL A 551 -19.24 18.06 -41.87
C VAL A 551 -20.12 18.64 -42.97
N ASP A 552 -21.22 19.26 -42.56
CA ASP A 552 -22.13 20.04 -43.40
C ASP A 552 -21.69 21.52 -43.33
N PRO A 553 -21.23 22.15 -44.43
CA PRO A 553 -20.82 23.55 -44.44
C PRO A 553 -21.95 24.53 -44.11
N ASP A 554 -23.20 24.13 -44.36
CA ASP A 554 -24.40 24.97 -44.24
C ASP A 554 -25.12 24.72 -42.89
N SER A 555 -24.40 24.20 -41.89
CA SER A 555 -24.92 23.89 -40.55
C SER A 555 -24.11 24.57 -39.45
N ASP A 556 -24.79 25.22 -38.50
CA ASP A 556 -24.17 25.80 -37.30
C ASP A 556 -23.54 24.74 -36.36
N TYR A 557 -23.79 23.45 -36.57
CA TYR A 557 -23.26 22.37 -35.74
C TYR A 557 -21.88 21.87 -36.23
N ILE A 558 -20.88 22.07 -35.39
CA ILE A 558 -19.54 21.49 -35.53
C ILE A 558 -19.40 20.30 -34.58
N THR A 559 -19.07 19.11 -35.08
CA THR A 559 -18.72 17.96 -34.22
C THR A 559 -17.46 18.29 -33.41
N PRO A 560 -17.51 18.36 -32.06
CA PRO A 560 -16.36 18.80 -31.26
C PRO A 560 -15.17 17.82 -31.29
N GLY A 561 -14.00 18.25 -30.80
CA GLY A 561 -12.88 17.35 -30.54
C GLY A 561 -13.18 16.42 -29.35
N THR A 562 -12.51 15.26 -29.26
CA THR A 562 -12.75 14.33 -28.12
C THR A 562 -12.53 14.99 -26.76
N LEU A 563 -11.57 15.92 -26.64
CA LEU A 563 -11.31 16.65 -25.39
C LEU A 563 -12.45 17.62 -25.02
N ASP A 564 -13.18 18.12 -26.01
CA ASP A 564 -14.31 19.03 -25.82
C ASP A 564 -15.55 18.25 -25.39
N LEU A 565 -15.75 17.05 -25.97
CA LEU A 565 -16.75 16.10 -25.50
C LEU A 565 -16.47 15.62 -24.06
N GLU A 566 -15.21 15.52 -23.64
CA GLU A 566 -14.86 15.25 -22.23
C GLU A 566 -15.23 16.44 -21.32
N GLN A 567 -15.01 17.68 -21.76
CA GLN A 567 -15.37 18.90 -21.01
C GLN A 567 -16.88 19.02 -20.76
N LEU A 568 -17.74 18.48 -21.63
CA LEU A 568 -19.20 18.45 -21.42
C LEU A 568 -19.64 17.65 -20.18
N PHE A 569 -18.79 16.77 -19.63
CA PHE A 569 -19.06 16.08 -18.36
C PHE A 569 -18.46 16.80 -17.14
N TRP A 570 -17.68 17.88 -17.35
CA TRP A 570 -17.00 18.63 -16.29
C TRP A 570 -17.76 19.90 -15.91
N THR A 571 -18.64 20.42 -16.76
CA THR A 571 -19.67 21.40 -16.38
C THR A 571 -20.70 20.71 -15.50
N GLY A 572 -20.71 21.04 -14.21
CA GLY A 572 -21.35 20.22 -13.16
C GLY A 572 -22.82 19.89 -13.39
N SER A 573 -23.14 18.60 -13.46
CA SER A 573 -24.51 18.11 -13.30
C SER A 573 -24.89 18.07 -11.82
N ALA A 574 -26.03 18.65 -11.46
CA ALA A 574 -26.55 18.63 -10.09
C ALA A 574 -27.17 17.27 -9.69
N VAL A 575 -27.14 16.26 -10.57
CA VAL A 575 -27.74 14.94 -10.34
C VAL A 575 -26.86 14.11 -9.41
N GLN A 576 -27.36 13.84 -8.20
CA GLN A 576 -26.74 12.93 -7.24
C GLN A 576 -26.67 11.50 -7.80
N TYR A 577 -25.72 10.70 -7.31
CA TYR A 577 -25.62 9.29 -7.70
C TYR A 577 -26.83 8.50 -7.16
N ALA A 578 -27.49 7.75 -8.04
CA ALA A 578 -28.51 6.76 -7.71
C ALA A 578 -28.18 5.44 -8.43
N HIS A 579 -28.60 4.31 -7.87
CA HIS A 579 -28.38 2.99 -8.48
C HIS A 579 -28.92 2.94 -9.92
N VAL A 580 -30.14 3.45 -10.13
CA VAL A 580 -30.81 3.57 -11.44
C VAL A 580 -31.41 4.96 -11.65
N ASN A 581 -31.44 5.44 -12.89
CA ASN A 581 -32.21 6.62 -13.30
C ASN A 581 -32.88 6.37 -14.65
N GLN A 582 -34.08 6.93 -14.85
CA GLN A 582 -34.66 7.08 -16.18
C GLN A 582 -33.92 8.20 -16.93
N VAL A 583 -33.43 7.91 -18.14
CA VAL A 583 -32.64 8.87 -18.93
C VAL A 583 -33.28 9.26 -20.26
N TRP A 584 -34.30 8.50 -20.70
CA TRP A 584 -35.18 8.76 -21.84
C TRP A 584 -36.55 8.11 -21.52
N PRO A 585 -37.68 8.50 -22.15
CA PRO A 585 -38.95 7.77 -22.00
C PRO A 585 -38.76 6.26 -22.13
N SER A 586 -39.25 5.54 -21.12
CA SER A 586 -39.05 4.09 -20.89
C SER A 586 -37.62 3.51 -20.94
N VAL A 587 -36.55 4.31 -21.02
CA VAL A 587 -35.15 3.84 -20.92
C VAL A 587 -34.50 4.27 -19.60
N TYR A 588 -33.94 3.28 -18.91
CA TYR A 588 -33.26 3.42 -17.63
C TYR A 588 -31.78 3.05 -17.81
N ILE A 589 -30.89 3.75 -17.10
CA ILE A 589 -29.51 3.29 -16.90
C ILE A 589 -29.33 2.95 -15.43
N GLY A 590 -28.83 1.73 -15.17
CA GLY A 590 -28.58 1.21 -13.82
C GLY A 590 -27.19 0.60 -13.65
N ASP A 591 -26.87 0.25 -12.41
CA ASP A 591 -25.65 -0.45 -12.00
C ASP A 591 -25.86 -1.97 -11.82
N GLU A 592 -24.81 -2.70 -11.45
CA GLU A 592 -24.87 -4.15 -11.17
C GLU A 592 -25.91 -4.49 -10.09
N LYS A 593 -25.97 -3.70 -9.01
CA LYS A 593 -26.93 -3.91 -7.93
C LYS A 593 -28.37 -3.84 -8.45
N THR A 594 -28.67 -2.85 -9.29
CA THR A 594 -29.98 -2.71 -9.95
C THR A 594 -30.35 -3.98 -10.73
N ALA A 595 -29.41 -4.52 -11.51
CA ALA A 595 -29.64 -5.68 -12.37
C ALA A 595 -29.85 -7.00 -11.57
N LEU A 596 -29.22 -7.12 -10.40
CA LEU A 596 -29.38 -8.26 -9.48
C LEU A 596 -30.65 -8.17 -8.61
N GLU A 597 -31.28 -7.00 -8.51
CA GLU A 597 -32.46 -6.77 -7.67
C GLU A 597 -33.76 -7.12 -8.42
N ARG A 598 -33.91 -8.41 -8.80
CA ARG A 598 -35.05 -8.93 -9.59
C ARG A 598 -36.45 -8.50 -9.11
N PRO A 599 -36.76 -8.40 -7.79
CA PRO A 599 -38.01 -7.81 -7.32
C PRO A 599 -38.14 -6.33 -7.70
N GLY A 600 -37.11 -5.52 -7.48
CA GLY A 600 -37.09 -4.10 -7.86
C GLY A 600 -37.20 -3.87 -9.36
N LEU A 601 -36.69 -4.78 -10.20
CA LEU A 601 -36.93 -4.75 -11.65
C LEU A 601 -38.41 -4.95 -11.99
N ARG A 602 -39.09 -5.88 -11.30
CA ARG A 602 -40.53 -6.14 -11.44
C ARG A 602 -41.35 -4.94 -10.95
N ASP A 603 -40.99 -4.34 -9.81
CA ASP A 603 -41.67 -3.18 -9.24
C ASP A 603 -41.51 -1.91 -10.09
N LEU A 604 -40.35 -1.75 -10.75
CA LEU A 604 -40.12 -0.71 -11.76
C LEU A 604 -40.85 -1.01 -13.08
N GLY A 605 -41.33 -2.23 -13.30
CA GLY A 605 -41.93 -2.68 -14.56
C GLY A 605 -40.93 -2.77 -15.72
N ILE A 606 -39.68 -3.18 -15.45
CA ILE A 606 -38.69 -3.46 -16.49
C ILE A 606 -39.07 -4.76 -17.21
N THR A 607 -39.18 -4.69 -18.54
CA THR A 607 -39.48 -5.84 -19.40
C THR A 607 -38.30 -6.26 -20.29
N HIS A 608 -37.30 -5.39 -20.45
CA HIS A 608 -36.12 -5.64 -21.26
C HIS A 608 -34.84 -5.24 -20.51
N VAL A 609 -33.80 -6.06 -20.54
CA VAL A 609 -32.49 -5.79 -19.93
C VAL A 609 -31.39 -5.88 -20.99
N LEU A 610 -30.60 -4.81 -21.11
CA LEU A 610 -29.37 -4.78 -21.89
C LEU A 610 -28.17 -4.73 -20.94
N ASN A 611 -27.42 -5.82 -20.87
CA ASN A 611 -26.20 -5.93 -20.07
C ASN A 611 -24.98 -5.50 -20.90
N ALA A 612 -24.59 -4.22 -20.77
CA ALA A 612 -23.40 -3.67 -21.41
C ALA A 612 -22.08 -4.10 -20.72
N ALA A 613 -22.08 -5.20 -19.99
CA ALA A 613 -20.95 -5.75 -19.25
C ALA A 613 -21.09 -7.27 -19.05
N GLU A 614 -21.51 -8.03 -20.06
CA GLU A 614 -21.60 -9.49 -19.96
C GLU A 614 -20.21 -10.15 -20.00
N GLY A 615 -20.07 -11.36 -19.44
CA GLY A 615 -18.86 -12.18 -19.55
C GLY A 615 -18.15 -12.44 -18.22
N LYS A 616 -16.92 -12.96 -18.27
CA LYS A 616 -16.28 -13.66 -17.12
C LYS A 616 -15.35 -12.82 -16.23
N TRP A 617 -15.02 -11.57 -16.59
CA TRP A 617 -14.06 -10.74 -15.84
C TRP A 617 -14.51 -9.28 -15.76
N ASN A 618 -14.66 -8.73 -14.54
CA ASN A 618 -15.11 -7.34 -14.29
C ASN A 618 -16.47 -6.99 -14.95
N ASN A 619 -17.35 -8.00 -14.97
CA ASN A 619 -18.56 -8.11 -15.78
C ASN A 619 -19.69 -8.71 -14.92
N VAL A 620 -20.93 -8.36 -15.25
CA VAL A 620 -22.15 -8.68 -14.50
C VAL A 620 -22.74 -10.00 -15.02
N LEU A 621 -22.80 -11.02 -14.17
CA LEU A 621 -23.23 -12.38 -14.51
C LEU A 621 -24.75 -12.57 -14.41
N THR A 622 -25.50 -11.83 -15.22
CA THR A 622 -26.97 -11.88 -15.29
C THR A 622 -27.45 -12.26 -16.70
N GLY A 623 -26.96 -13.39 -17.23
CA GLY A 623 -27.42 -13.92 -18.53
C GLY A 623 -28.91 -14.28 -18.54
N ALA A 624 -29.48 -14.58 -19.72
CA ALA A 624 -30.93 -14.77 -19.90
C ALA A 624 -31.61 -15.68 -18.85
N ASP A 625 -30.98 -16.81 -18.50
CA ASP A 625 -31.49 -17.77 -17.50
C ASP A 625 -31.72 -17.15 -16.11
N TYR A 626 -30.95 -16.12 -15.74
CA TYR A 626 -31.08 -15.40 -14.46
C TYR A 626 -32.44 -14.68 -14.32
N TYR A 627 -33.03 -14.32 -15.47
CA TYR A 627 -34.28 -13.56 -15.57
C TYR A 627 -35.49 -14.42 -15.99
N ALA A 628 -35.35 -15.75 -16.08
CA ALA A 628 -36.40 -16.65 -16.54
C ALA A 628 -37.70 -16.62 -15.70
N ASP A 629 -37.62 -16.23 -14.42
CA ASP A 629 -38.76 -16.10 -13.49
C ASP A 629 -39.42 -14.70 -13.47
N VAL A 630 -38.86 -13.72 -14.19
CA VAL A 630 -39.38 -12.35 -14.27
C VAL A 630 -39.91 -11.95 -15.66
N ASN A 631 -39.85 -12.84 -16.66
CA ASN A 631 -40.30 -12.60 -18.04
C ASN A 631 -39.67 -11.32 -18.66
N ILE A 632 -38.35 -11.18 -18.48
CA ILE A 632 -37.56 -10.09 -19.06
C ILE A 632 -36.84 -10.62 -20.31
N GLN A 633 -36.95 -9.89 -21.42
CA GLN A 633 -36.11 -10.14 -22.60
C GLN A 633 -34.69 -9.61 -22.37
N TYR A 634 -33.67 -10.37 -22.74
CA TYR A 634 -32.28 -10.09 -22.40
C TYR A 634 -31.39 -9.96 -23.64
N PHE A 635 -30.57 -8.90 -23.68
CA PHE A 635 -29.50 -8.74 -24.66
C PHE A 635 -28.17 -8.43 -23.95
N GLY A 636 -27.24 -9.38 -24.00
CA GLY A 636 -25.92 -9.26 -23.40
C GLY A 636 -24.86 -8.75 -24.38
N VAL A 637 -23.94 -7.94 -23.87
CA VAL A 637 -22.84 -7.35 -24.63
C VAL A 637 -21.55 -7.50 -23.82
N GLU A 638 -20.64 -8.36 -24.31
CA GLU A 638 -19.32 -8.58 -23.71
C GLU A 638 -18.36 -7.40 -23.98
N ALA A 639 -18.59 -6.28 -23.30
CA ALA A 639 -17.78 -5.06 -23.43
C ALA A 639 -16.82 -4.84 -22.26
N ASP A 640 -15.55 -4.60 -22.56
CA ASP A 640 -14.47 -4.31 -21.62
C ASP A 640 -14.40 -2.79 -21.37
N ASP A 641 -14.36 -2.30 -20.11
CA ASP A 641 -14.38 -0.84 -19.82
C ASP A 641 -13.01 -0.17 -19.98
N LYS A 642 -12.41 -0.34 -21.15
CA LYS A 642 -11.05 0.10 -21.47
C LYS A 642 -11.06 1.07 -22.65
N PRO A 643 -10.29 2.17 -22.63
CA PRO A 643 -10.16 3.08 -23.78
C PRO A 643 -9.59 2.47 -25.07
N THR A 644 -9.18 1.20 -25.04
CA THR A 644 -8.72 0.40 -26.19
C THR A 644 -9.81 -0.53 -26.74
N PHE A 645 -10.96 -0.67 -26.08
CA PHE A 645 -12.03 -1.59 -26.49
C PHE A 645 -12.93 -0.98 -27.57
N ASN A 646 -13.30 -1.80 -28.56
CA ASN A 646 -14.14 -1.41 -29.69
C ASN A 646 -15.63 -1.63 -29.37
N ILE A 647 -16.23 -0.72 -28.61
CA ILE A 647 -17.65 -0.76 -28.27
C ILE A 647 -18.57 -0.40 -29.46
N SER A 648 -18.05 0.27 -30.50
CA SER A 648 -18.87 0.71 -31.64
C SER A 648 -19.49 -0.43 -32.44
N GLN A 649 -18.89 -1.64 -32.41
CA GLN A 649 -19.47 -2.84 -33.03
C GLN A 649 -20.84 -3.22 -32.43
N TYR A 650 -21.14 -2.75 -31.21
CA TYR A 650 -22.43 -2.98 -30.55
C TYR A 650 -23.40 -1.81 -30.69
N PHE A 651 -23.03 -0.69 -31.31
CA PHE A 651 -23.92 0.49 -31.43
C PHE A 651 -25.21 0.16 -32.17
N CYS A 652 -25.14 -0.49 -33.34
CA CYS A 652 -26.33 -0.86 -34.10
C CYS A 652 -27.17 -1.95 -33.38
N PRO A 653 -26.62 -3.11 -32.95
CA PRO A 653 -27.39 -4.11 -32.21
C PRO A 653 -28.04 -3.58 -30.93
N ALA A 654 -27.32 -2.79 -30.12
CA ALA A 654 -27.87 -2.20 -28.91
C ALA A 654 -28.98 -1.18 -29.23
N ALA A 655 -28.77 -0.31 -30.23
CA ALA A 655 -29.78 0.66 -30.63
C ALA A 655 -31.01 -0.01 -31.25
N GLN A 656 -30.87 -1.16 -31.92
CA GLN A 656 -31.97 -1.96 -32.44
C GLN A 656 -32.78 -2.57 -31.29
N PHE A 657 -32.15 -3.29 -30.36
CA PHE A 657 -32.82 -3.89 -29.20
C PHE A 657 -33.61 -2.85 -28.37
N ILE A 658 -33.02 -1.69 -28.09
CA ILE A 658 -33.71 -0.60 -27.36
C ILE A 658 -34.88 -0.04 -28.20
N HIS A 659 -34.75 0.04 -29.53
CA HIS A 659 -35.80 0.58 -30.40
C HIS A 659 -37.00 -0.37 -30.54
N GLU A 660 -36.74 -1.66 -30.75
CA GLU A 660 -37.78 -2.69 -30.92
C GLU A 660 -38.58 -2.91 -29.63
N ALA A 661 -37.90 -2.96 -28.49
CA ALA A 661 -38.56 -3.00 -27.18
C ALA A 661 -39.54 -1.84 -26.99
N LEU A 662 -39.14 -0.63 -27.37
CA LEU A 662 -39.94 0.60 -27.26
C LEU A 662 -40.97 0.80 -28.36
N GLY A 663 -41.11 -0.16 -29.30
CA GLY A 663 -42.24 -0.20 -30.23
C GLY A 663 -43.58 -0.45 -29.53
N HIS A 664 -43.56 -0.90 -28.27
CA HIS A 664 -44.73 -1.11 -27.42
C HIS A 664 -44.66 -0.20 -26.18
N SER A 665 -45.77 0.45 -25.83
CA SER A 665 -45.81 1.54 -24.85
C SER A 665 -45.65 1.10 -23.38
N GLU A 666 -46.01 -0.14 -23.09
CA GLU A 666 -45.93 -0.80 -21.80
C GLU A 666 -44.51 -1.25 -21.44
N ASN A 667 -43.63 -1.36 -22.43
CA ASN A 667 -42.26 -1.84 -22.25
C ASN A 667 -41.34 -0.79 -21.61
N LYS A 668 -40.37 -1.30 -20.84
CA LYS A 668 -39.28 -0.49 -20.27
C LYS A 668 -37.96 -1.24 -20.35
N VAL A 669 -36.92 -0.51 -20.76
CA VAL A 669 -35.58 -1.06 -21.01
C VAL A 669 -34.60 -0.58 -19.94
N LEU A 670 -33.92 -1.50 -19.26
CA LEU A 670 -32.78 -1.21 -18.39
C LEU A 670 -31.47 -1.50 -19.13
N VAL A 671 -30.65 -0.47 -19.34
CA VAL A 671 -29.29 -0.61 -19.89
C VAL A 671 -28.28 -0.47 -18.76
N HIS A 672 -27.66 -1.57 -18.33
CA HIS A 672 -26.75 -1.57 -17.18
C HIS A 672 -25.31 -1.96 -17.53
N CYS A 673 -24.39 -1.60 -16.64
CA CYS A 673 -23.05 -2.17 -16.54
C CYS A 673 -22.63 -2.08 -15.06
N VAL A 674 -21.45 -2.57 -14.67
CA VAL A 674 -21.00 -2.64 -13.26
C VAL A 674 -21.37 -1.38 -12.42
N MET A 675 -21.08 -0.17 -12.91
CA MET A 675 -21.45 1.09 -12.25
C MET A 675 -22.59 1.87 -12.92
N GLY A 676 -23.05 1.46 -14.11
CA GLY A 676 -24.01 2.23 -14.90
C GLY A 676 -23.53 3.62 -15.34
N ARG A 677 -22.22 3.81 -15.61
CA ARG A 677 -21.63 5.14 -15.92
C ARG A 677 -20.94 5.26 -17.28
N SER A 678 -20.26 4.21 -17.76
CA SER A 678 -19.42 4.25 -18.97
C SER A 678 -19.99 3.38 -20.10
N ARG A 679 -19.84 2.05 -20.02
CA ARG A 679 -20.33 1.10 -21.06
C ARG A 679 -21.82 1.29 -21.43
N SER A 680 -22.73 1.18 -20.46
CA SER A 680 -24.18 1.34 -20.72
C SER A 680 -24.57 2.74 -21.19
N ALA A 681 -23.96 3.78 -20.61
CA ALA A 681 -24.16 5.16 -21.04
C ALA A 681 -23.75 5.35 -22.51
N THR A 682 -22.65 4.74 -22.95
CA THR A 682 -22.20 4.82 -24.35
C THR A 682 -23.22 4.22 -25.30
N LEU A 683 -23.81 3.07 -24.98
CA LEU A 683 -24.84 2.44 -25.82
C LEU A 683 -26.13 3.26 -25.88
N VAL A 684 -26.57 3.87 -24.78
CA VAL A 684 -27.74 4.77 -24.78
C VAL A 684 -27.45 6.07 -25.56
N LEU A 685 -26.25 6.64 -25.46
CA LEU A 685 -25.85 7.80 -26.25
C LEU A 685 -25.88 7.49 -27.75
N ALA A 686 -25.33 6.34 -28.16
CA ALA A 686 -25.39 5.87 -29.55
C ALA A 686 -26.85 5.66 -30.03
N TYR A 687 -27.70 5.06 -29.19
CA TYR A 687 -29.14 4.91 -29.49
C TYR A 687 -29.84 6.25 -29.73
N LEU A 688 -29.63 7.27 -28.89
CA LEU A 688 -30.23 8.59 -29.07
C LEU A 688 -29.78 9.25 -30.39
N MET A 689 -28.50 9.11 -30.75
CA MET A 689 -27.96 9.64 -32.00
C MET A 689 -28.53 8.92 -33.24
N MET A 690 -28.63 7.59 -33.18
CA MET A 690 -29.05 6.74 -34.31
C MET A 690 -30.57 6.65 -34.50
N LYS A 691 -31.37 6.80 -33.44
CA LYS A 691 -32.83 6.57 -33.46
C LYS A 691 -33.68 7.80 -33.13
N HIS A 692 -33.09 8.85 -32.54
CA HIS A 692 -33.75 10.13 -32.25
C HIS A 692 -33.04 11.33 -32.89
N SER A 693 -32.13 11.09 -33.84
CA SER A 693 -31.41 12.09 -34.63
C SER A 693 -30.55 13.10 -33.86
N PHE A 694 -30.30 12.87 -32.57
CA PHE A 694 -29.47 13.75 -31.75
C PHE A 694 -28.04 13.85 -32.29
N SER A 695 -27.36 14.97 -32.04
CA SER A 695 -25.89 14.99 -32.09
C SER A 695 -25.29 14.30 -30.86
N VAL A 696 -23.99 13.99 -30.90
CA VAL A 696 -23.26 13.51 -29.71
C VAL A 696 -23.30 14.53 -28.57
N VAL A 697 -23.36 15.84 -28.88
CA VAL A 697 -23.50 16.90 -27.88
C VAL A 697 -24.88 16.83 -27.23
N ASP A 698 -25.96 16.77 -28.02
CA ASP A 698 -27.34 16.70 -27.51
C ASP A 698 -27.58 15.43 -26.67
N ALA A 699 -27.05 14.30 -27.11
CA ALA A 699 -27.13 13.04 -26.37
C ALA A 699 -26.42 13.15 -25.00
N ILE A 700 -25.20 13.70 -24.97
CA ILE A 700 -24.45 13.94 -23.73
C ILE A 700 -25.19 14.92 -22.82
N GLU A 701 -25.66 16.04 -23.37
CA GLU A 701 -26.48 17.06 -22.73
C GLU A 701 -27.78 16.48 -22.12
N HIS A 702 -28.44 15.56 -22.81
CA HIS A 702 -29.70 14.96 -22.37
C HIS A 702 -29.51 13.94 -21.23
N VAL A 703 -28.51 13.05 -21.37
CA VAL A 703 -28.26 11.98 -20.38
C VAL A 703 -27.57 12.53 -19.12
N ARG A 704 -26.59 13.46 -19.25
CA ARG A 704 -25.90 14.04 -18.08
C ARG A 704 -26.85 14.81 -17.15
N ARG A 705 -27.94 15.39 -17.70
CA ARG A 705 -29.00 16.07 -16.93
C ARG A 705 -29.89 15.10 -16.13
N ARG A 706 -29.76 13.79 -16.32
CA ARG A 706 -30.62 12.75 -15.70
C ARG A 706 -29.84 11.66 -14.95
N ARG A 707 -28.55 11.47 -15.23
CA ARG A 707 -27.65 10.55 -14.51
C ARG A 707 -26.21 11.02 -14.54
N CYS A 708 -25.46 10.72 -13.48
CA CYS A 708 -24.01 10.96 -13.38
C CYS A 708 -23.20 9.96 -14.24
N VAL A 709 -23.31 10.06 -15.56
CA VAL A 709 -22.58 9.26 -16.55
C VAL A 709 -21.21 9.86 -16.89
N LEU A 710 -20.28 9.02 -17.32
CA LEU A 710 -19.00 9.39 -17.92
C LEU A 710 -18.44 8.21 -18.76
N PRO A 711 -18.68 8.19 -20.08
CA PRO A 711 -17.99 7.29 -21.00
C PRO A 711 -16.47 7.55 -20.99
N ASN A 712 -15.67 6.49 -21.13
CA ASN A 712 -14.21 6.65 -21.18
C ASN A 712 -13.73 7.29 -22.50
N HIS A 713 -12.50 7.83 -22.51
CA HIS A 713 -11.88 8.54 -23.66
C HIS A 713 -11.88 7.75 -24.99
N GLY A 714 -11.85 6.41 -24.93
CA GLY A 714 -11.91 5.55 -26.12
C GLY A 714 -13.33 5.45 -26.68
N PHE A 715 -14.33 5.41 -25.80
CA PHE A 715 -15.74 5.38 -26.17
C PHE A 715 -16.21 6.73 -26.71
N LEU A 716 -15.73 7.85 -26.14
CA LEU A 716 -16.01 9.20 -26.67
C LEU A 716 -15.45 9.42 -28.08
N LYS A 717 -14.33 8.78 -28.45
CA LYS A 717 -13.84 8.77 -29.85
C LYS A 717 -14.77 8.01 -30.79
N GLN A 718 -15.36 6.91 -30.30
CA GLN A 718 -16.26 6.07 -31.08
C GLN A 718 -17.62 6.74 -31.27
N LEU A 719 -18.16 7.39 -30.23
CA LEU A 719 -19.36 8.26 -30.36
C LEU A 719 -19.10 9.45 -31.27
N ARG A 720 -17.94 10.12 -31.17
CA ARG A 720 -17.56 11.21 -32.10
C ARG A 720 -17.42 10.73 -33.55
N ALA A 721 -16.98 9.48 -33.78
CA ALA A 721 -16.92 8.90 -35.12
C ALA A 721 -18.33 8.63 -35.66
N LEU A 722 -19.22 8.07 -34.84
CA LEU A 722 -20.64 7.89 -35.15
C LEU A 722 -21.33 9.22 -35.49
N ASP A 723 -21.05 10.30 -34.74
CA ASP A 723 -21.58 11.64 -35.00
C ASP A 723 -21.20 12.14 -36.40
N ILE A 724 -19.91 12.04 -36.76
CA ILE A 724 -19.43 12.43 -38.10
C ILE A 724 -20.10 11.58 -39.18
N THR A 725 -20.21 10.26 -39.00
CA THR A 725 -20.87 9.37 -39.97
C THR A 725 -22.34 9.73 -40.16
N LEU A 726 -23.10 9.94 -39.07
CA LEU A 726 -24.51 10.32 -39.15
C LEU A 726 -24.71 11.70 -39.81
N GLN A 727 -23.79 12.66 -39.60
CA GLN A 727 -23.83 13.95 -40.30
C GLN A 727 -23.45 13.82 -41.78
N GLU A 728 -22.49 12.96 -42.14
CA GLU A 728 -22.15 12.65 -43.55
C GLU A 728 -23.34 11.97 -44.28
N GLU A 729 -24.08 11.09 -43.60
CA GLU A 729 -25.28 10.43 -44.13
C GLU A 729 -26.44 11.44 -44.33
N ARG A 730 -26.71 12.30 -43.35
CA ARG A 730 -27.72 13.38 -43.47
C ARG A 730 -27.40 14.34 -44.63
N LEU A 731 -26.12 14.69 -44.81
CA LEU A 731 -25.68 15.57 -45.90
C LEU A 731 -25.81 14.92 -47.29
N ARG A 732 -25.67 13.60 -47.41
CA ARG A 732 -25.96 12.87 -48.66
C ARG A 732 -27.45 12.90 -48.98
N GLY A 733 -28.29 12.53 -48.01
CA GLY A 733 -29.75 12.54 -48.17
C GLY A 733 -30.32 13.92 -48.55
N LYS A 734 -29.76 15.01 -48.00
CA LYS A 734 -30.09 16.40 -48.40
C LYS A 734 -29.86 16.66 -49.89
N ARG A 735 -28.77 16.13 -50.47
CA ARG A 735 -28.40 16.35 -51.89
C ARG A 735 -29.24 15.45 -52.80
N GLU A 736 -29.41 14.19 -52.41
CA GLU A 736 -30.27 13.23 -53.09
C GLU A 736 -31.76 13.64 -53.12
N THR A 737 -32.17 14.62 -52.29
CA THR A 737 -33.51 15.26 -52.30
C THR A 737 -33.51 16.72 -52.80
N GLN A 738 -32.38 17.20 -53.34
CA GLN A 738 -32.27 18.45 -54.12
C GLN A 738 -32.04 18.17 -55.61
N ASP A 739 -31.51 16.99 -55.95
CA ASP A 739 -31.37 16.47 -57.32
C ASP A 739 -32.61 15.67 -57.80
N GLN A 740 -33.77 15.80 -57.10
CA GLN A 740 -35.09 15.20 -57.42
C GLN A 740 -36.18 16.26 -57.47
#